data_AF-A0A7R8ZZJ3-F1
#
_entry.id   AF-A0A7R8ZZJ3-F1
#
_cell.length_a   1.000
_cell.length_b   1.000
_cell.length_c   1.000
_cell.angle_alpha   90.00
_cell.angle_beta   90.00
_cell.angle_gamma   90.00
#
_symmetry.space_group_name_H-M   'P 1'
#
loop_
_entity.id
_entity.type
_entity.pdbx_description
1 polymer ?
#
loop_
_entity_poly.entity_id
_entity_poly.type
_entity_poly.pdbx_seq_one_letter_code
_entity_poly.pdbx_strand_id
1 'polypeptide(L)'
;MQHLSGLFLSLEMEAAAGGDVGWDVIIHEDFDHPSFLDGFSTTIPGSVHLRGNVTQKDLRKEDTQKEDLREEDLKKEDLQKEDLHEAQRKKQQEEDLQEQDRQSVTMQEDLLKQEASKRDLIRFETVRIKALQEERAQVQKKTFTKWINSYLCTDEESESSGKKSAKEALLLWCQRRTAGYPHVHIRDFTASWRTGTAFNALIHSHRPDLIDLARLPPLPLDSLNHAFDVAQRELGIPRLLDAEDMHASEPDEKSVITYVAAFYHAFARMEKNRKKGNRIAKIVSQQMDIDKMKKQYKELIDDILEWIRSKISELEDRNFPNSLEGIQKECQKFKEYRTVEKPLKHNAKSEADALLSTINARLTASSQPSYQPPDGRLPHEIQMSLEALEGAERAREAALGDELIRQERLEQLGGKFERKVRLAFGVGRRDVVLASSSLRLQSVLGEKYLKEMIRVLSDSPRGSDSTRVEADVKKLEAISADILARKKRFEDISAMANELEKEGYHGKEKVKEREEEITAKWRQLLELLEERKTPFTAFTNLTSLLVEVDATTTAIHELEASPSFRLKRAFPRLTLPRNGRQAKLKSSDPDQQRGVGDLHIHGVEDLHIYGVEDLHIQAASSLEDAVRRTNEQAQRFPAEGPESRLLQDKLHALNQAHSDLQKTAQAKKTQLEESRRHLAFAEEEAWVDERLGIFRAPLAASHLGAVVSLQQKHEEMEEEIRARTPRIQKVMNEGASLVERDHPQVHPQVHPQVHPQVHPQGHPQGHPQGHPQGHHQGHPKEVDIRARSERLRARLGALEELAARRRKRLEQAAEARRLHEDADEAESWLREKRRLVERKDDGGDESGVRSLLDRHRRIAEEVEAYAGDLQALCARGEALVGSGVSRVDEFFQANEADGDWWNIEKRLEALNASYNRLCELAREREAFLEDALHPYDFYRECDDFEGWMKEQEKSLQSGGDKHLEAKERKFQVNFLPKHGR
;
A
#
# COMPACT_ATOMS: atom_id res chain seq x y z
N MET A 1 -34.64 7.51 -18.65
CA MET A 1 -33.82 6.29 -18.47
C MET A 1 -32.94 6.52 -17.25
N GLN A 2 -32.86 5.65 -16.24
CA GLN A 2 -33.45 4.33 -15.98
C GLN A 2 -33.86 4.29 -14.49
N HIS A 3 -35.03 3.72 -14.11
CA HIS A 3 -35.21 2.34 -13.60
C HIS A 3 -34.27 1.97 -12.40
N LEU A 4 -34.70 1.36 -11.29
CA LEU A 4 -36.00 0.73 -10.95
C LEU A 4 -36.20 0.60 -9.41
N SER A 5 -37.42 0.24 -9.03
CA SER A 5 -37.92 -0.09 -7.68
C SER A 5 -37.58 -1.52 -7.21
N GLY A 6 -37.73 -1.78 -5.90
CA GLY A 6 -37.64 -3.11 -5.24
C GLY A 6 -36.95 -2.97 -3.87
N LEU A 7 -37.60 -2.89 -2.70
CA LEU A 7 -38.68 -3.67 -2.08
C LEU A 7 -38.40 -5.18 -1.98
N PHE A 8 -38.29 -5.67 -0.73
CA PHE A 8 -38.97 -6.86 -0.15
C PHE A 8 -38.83 -6.70 1.40
N LEU A 9 -39.89 -6.74 2.24
CA LEU A 9 -40.75 -7.89 2.66
C LEU A 9 -39.93 -8.96 3.44
N SER A 10 -40.40 -9.56 4.54
CA SER A 10 -41.77 -9.79 5.08
C SER A 10 -41.80 -9.62 6.62
N LEU A 11 -42.90 -9.50 7.38
CA LEU A 11 -44.34 -9.83 7.23
C LEU A 11 -44.75 -11.25 7.69
N GLU A 12 -45.54 -11.28 8.77
CA GLU A 12 -46.47 -12.33 9.29
C GLU A 12 -47.64 -11.52 9.92
N MET A 13 -48.90 -11.93 10.04
CA MET A 13 -49.77 -13.06 9.65
C MET A 13 -51.21 -12.52 9.88
N GLU A 14 -52.35 -13.01 9.40
CA GLU A 14 -52.83 -13.94 8.36
C GLU A 14 -54.39 -13.89 8.49
N ALA A 15 -55.12 -14.44 7.51
CA ALA A 15 -56.56 -14.79 7.47
C ALA A 15 -57.56 -13.78 6.86
N ALA A 16 -58.64 -14.22 6.16
CA ALA A 16 -58.88 -15.39 5.29
C ALA A 16 -60.29 -15.28 4.64
N ALA A 17 -60.44 -15.75 3.38
CA ALA A 17 -61.71 -15.98 2.63
C ALA A 17 -62.63 -14.75 2.33
N GLY A 18 -63.45 -14.73 1.26
CA GLY A 18 -63.53 -15.60 0.08
C GLY A 18 -64.93 -15.71 -0.59
N GLY A 19 -65.09 -15.14 -1.80
CA GLY A 19 -66.19 -15.42 -2.79
C GLY A 19 -67.58 -14.77 -2.57
N ASP A 20 -68.51 -14.73 -3.55
CA ASP A 20 -68.44 -14.80 -5.03
C ASP A 20 -69.82 -14.42 -5.70
N VAL A 21 -69.81 -14.09 -7.02
CA VAL A 21 -70.87 -14.02 -8.08
C VAL A 21 -72.22 -13.24 -8.00
N GLY A 22 -72.42 -12.34 -9.00
CA GLY A 22 -73.63 -12.17 -9.85
C GLY A 22 -74.76 -11.22 -9.38
N TRP A 23 -75.51 -10.46 -10.21
CA TRP A 23 -75.59 -10.23 -11.68
C TRP A 23 -76.17 -8.81 -12.01
N ASP A 24 -76.14 -8.41 -13.29
CA ASP A 24 -76.58 -7.13 -13.88
C ASP A 24 -78.10 -6.80 -13.87
N VAL A 25 -78.45 -5.62 -14.44
CA VAL A 25 -79.76 -5.10 -14.94
C VAL A 25 -80.76 -4.66 -13.81
N ILE A 26 -81.50 -3.53 -13.80
CA ILE A 26 -82.29 -2.73 -14.79
C ILE A 26 -82.35 -1.23 -14.33
N ILE A 27 -81.83 -0.25 -15.09
CA ILE A 27 -82.49 0.71 -16.06
C ILE A 27 -83.06 2.02 -15.45
N HIS A 28 -82.60 3.19 -15.97
CA HIS A 28 -83.19 4.57 -16.07
C HIS A 28 -83.94 5.19 -14.85
N GLU A 29 -84.14 6.49 -14.64
CA GLU A 29 -84.04 7.76 -15.42
C GLU A 29 -83.72 8.89 -14.39
N ASP A 30 -83.19 10.09 -14.67
CA ASP A 30 -82.30 10.66 -15.71
C ASP A 30 -81.76 12.02 -15.13
N PHE A 31 -80.50 12.42 -15.35
CA PHE A 31 -80.02 13.48 -16.28
C PHE A 31 -80.72 14.88 -16.25
N ASP A 32 -80.08 16.05 -16.44
CA ASP A 32 -78.68 16.51 -16.25
C ASP A 32 -78.56 18.04 -16.53
N HIS A 33 -77.41 18.63 -16.21
CA HIS A 33 -76.72 19.70 -16.97
C HIS A 33 -77.30 21.16 -17.06
N PRO A 34 -76.54 22.16 -17.59
CA PRO A 34 -76.55 23.53 -17.05
C PRO A 34 -76.68 24.66 -18.11
N SER A 35 -76.26 25.87 -17.73
CA SER A 35 -75.70 26.97 -18.55
C SER A 35 -76.61 28.01 -19.27
N PHE A 36 -76.33 29.28 -18.89
CA PHE A 36 -76.15 30.50 -19.73
C PHE A 36 -77.29 31.51 -20.04
N LEU A 37 -76.84 32.78 -20.15
CA LEU A 37 -77.47 34.07 -20.55
C LEU A 37 -78.33 34.79 -19.45
N ASP A 38 -78.05 36.02 -19.00
CA ASP A 38 -77.89 37.38 -19.63
C ASP A 38 -79.26 38.06 -19.88
N GLY A 39 -79.57 39.33 -19.55
CA GLY A 39 -78.88 40.45 -18.86
C GLY A 39 -79.83 41.66 -18.63
N PHE A 40 -79.34 42.80 -18.08
CA PHE A 40 -79.68 44.24 -18.30
C PHE A 40 -81.14 44.73 -18.66
N SER A 41 -81.70 45.93 -18.34
CA SER A 41 -81.23 47.22 -17.77
C SER A 41 -82.41 48.22 -17.47
N THR A 42 -82.37 48.92 -16.32
CA THR A 42 -82.64 50.37 -16.02
C THR A 42 -83.87 51.21 -16.56
N THR A 43 -84.46 52.06 -15.68
CA THR A 43 -84.70 53.56 -15.81
C THR A 43 -86.11 54.21 -15.56
N ILE A 44 -86.39 54.65 -14.32
CA ILE A 44 -87.06 55.94 -13.84
C ILE A 44 -88.52 56.34 -14.37
N PRO A 45 -89.12 57.56 -14.18
CA PRO A 45 -90.35 57.77 -13.33
C PRO A 45 -91.64 58.41 -13.96
N GLY A 46 -92.77 58.39 -13.21
CA GLY A 46 -93.56 59.62 -12.92
C GLY A 46 -94.97 59.87 -13.53
N SER A 47 -96.00 59.91 -12.65
CA SER A 47 -97.12 60.91 -12.55
C SER A 47 -98.22 61.19 -13.64
N VAL A 48 -99.48 61.31 -13.15
CA VAL A 48 -100.59 62.25 -13.53
C VAL A 48 -101.61 61.94 -14.68
N HIS A 49 -102.89 61.75 -14.25
CA HIS A 49 -104.22 62.18 -14.80
C HIS A 49 -104.93 61.64 -16.09
N LEU A 50 -106.23 61.29 -15.87
CA LEU A 50 -107.49 61.58 -16.61
C LEU A 50 -107.91 60.96 -17.99
N ARG A 51 -109.06 60.26 -17.92
CA ARG A 51 -110.28 60.25 -18.80
C ARG A 51 -110.20 60.08 -20.34
N GLY A 52 -111.01 59.13 -20.84
CA GLY A 52 -112.17 59.50 -21.70
C GLY A 52 -112.59 58.58 -22.87
N ASN A 53 -113.88 58.19 -22.86
CA ASN A 53 -114.76 57.87 -24.02
C ASN A 53 -114.55 56.58 -24.86
N VAL A 54 -115.53 55.92 -25.53
CA VAL A 54 -117.04 55.80 -25.56
C VAL A 54 -117.48 55.38 -26.99
N THR A 55 -118.77 55.02 -27.20
CA THR A 55 -119.55 54.82 -28.48
C THR A 55 -119.42 53.47 -29.23
N GLN A 56 -120.46 52.86 -29.87
CA GLN A 56 -121.94 53.07 -29.88
C GLN A 56 -122.76 51.91 -30.57
N LYS A 57 -124.00 51.63 -30.11
CA LYS A 57 -125.28 51.39 -30.87
C LYS A 57 -125.42 50.20 -31.88
N ASP A 58 -126.61 49.82 -32.42
CA ASP A 58 -128.03 50.30 -32.35
C ASP A 58 -129.02 49.15 -32.68
N LEU A 59 -130.33 49.32 -32.39
CA LEU A 59 -131.54 49.02 -33.21
C LEU A 59 -132.81 48.67 -32.38
N ARG A 60 -134.00 48.82 -32.99
CA ARG A 60 -135.27 49.15 -32.31
C ARG A 60 -136.50 48.72 -33.14
N LYS A 61 -137.62 48.39 -32.45
CA LYS A 61 -139.08 48.58 -32.80
C LYS A 61 -139.98 47.34 -32.93
N GLU A 62 -141.23 47.56 -32.49
CA GLU A 62 -142.53 47.00 -32.95
C GLU A 62 -142.81 45.49 -32.72
N ASP A 63 -144.04 45.06 -32.39
CA ASP A 63 -145.14 45.74 -31.67
C ASP A 63 -146.19 44.70 -31.19
N THR A 64 -146.83 45.01 -30.05
CA THR A 64 -148.17 44.60 -29.59
C THR A 64 -148.86 43.35 -30.19
N GLN A 65 -149.03 42.30 -29.36
CA GLN A 65 -150.30 41.55 -29.10
C GLN A 65 -150.04 40.16 -28.47
N LYS A 66 -149.45 40.16 -27.25
CA LYS A 66 -149.57 39.06 -26.26
C LYS A 66 -149.12 39.47 -24.83
N GLU A 67 -149.03 40.76 -24.55
CA GLU A 67 -148.63 41.31 -23.24
C GLU A 67 -149.74 41.17 -22.18
N ASP A 68 -151.01 41.04 -22.59
CA ASP A 68 -152.19 40.97 -21.71
C ASP A 68 -152.29 39.71 -20.82
N LEU A 69 -151.39 38.73 -20.97
CA LEU A 69 -151.40 37.47 -20.22
C LEU A 69 -150.19 37.26 -19.29
N ARG A 70 -149.37 38.31 -19.05
CA ARG A 70 -148.30 38.27 -18.04
C ARG A 70 -148.29 39.46 -17.07
N GLU A 71 -149.02 40.54 -17.35
CA GLU A 71 -149.12 41.68 -16.42
C GLU A 71 -149.97 41.42 -15.17
N GLU A 72 -150.96 40.51 -15.20
CA GLU A 72 -151.83 40.28 -14.04
C GLU A 72 -151.14 39.56 -12.88
N ASP A 73 -150.20 38.66 -13.16
CA ASP A 73 -149.54 37.85 -12.12
C ASP A 73 -148.49 38.65 -11.33
N LEU A 74 -147.78 39.59 -11.98
CA LEU A 74 -146.85 40.50 -11.29
C LEU A 74 -147.58 41.50 -10.38
N LYS A 75 -148.72 42.06 -10.84
CA LYS A 75 -149.50 43.04 -10.06
C LYS A 75 -150.08 42.47 -8.75
N LYS A 76 -150.30 41.15 -8.66
CA LYS A 76 -150.74 40.48 -7.41
C LYS A 76 -149.62 40.34 -6.39
N GLU A 77 -148.36 40.17 -6.83
CA GLU A 77 -147.23 40.01 -5.93
C GLU A 77 -146.79 41.35 -5.31
N ASP A 78 -146.89 42.45 -6.05
CA ASP A 78 -146.50 43.78 -5.55
C ASP A 78 -147.48 44.34 -4.52
N LEU A 79 -148.79 44.20 -4.75
CA LEU A 79 -149.84 44.61 -3.78
C LEU A 79 -149.70 43.91 -2.42
N GLN A 80 -149.33 42.62 -2.38
CA GLN A 80 -149.10 41.92 -1.11
C GLN A 80 -147.82 42.34 -0.38
N LYS A 81 -146.82 42.85 -1.10
CA LYS A 81 -145.56 43.34 -0.50
C LYS A 81 -145.72 44.74 0.09
N GLU A 82 -146.54 45.59 -0.53
CA GLU A 82 -146.77 46.96 -0.07
C GLU A 82 -147.56 47.00 1.26
N ASP A 83 -148.65 46.22 1.38
CA ASP A 83 -149.44 46.09 2.62
C ASP A 83 -148.59 45.55 3.80
N LEU A 84 -147.71 44.58 3.56
CA LEU A 84 -146.84 44.01 4.59
C LEU A 84 -145.81 45.05 5.08
N HIS A 85 -145.28 45.87 4.18
CA HIS A 85 -144.32 46.92 4.52
C HIS A 85 -144.95 48.10 5.27
N GLU A 86 -146.19 48.50 4.99
CA GLU A 86 -146.84 49.57 5.76
C GLU A 86 -147.15 49.11 7.21
N ALA A 87 -147.61 47.86 7.38
CA ALA A 87 -147.84 47.27 8.70
C ALA A 87 -146.54 47.18 9.53
N GLN A 88 -145.42 46.78 8.91
CA GLN A 88 -144.11 46.76 9.57
C GLN A 88 -143.63 48.16 9.98
N ARG A 89 -143.82 49.18 9.12
CA ARG A 89 -143.40 50.56 9.42
C ARG A 89 -144.11 51.14 10.65
N LYS A 90 -145.42 50.94 10.80
CA LYS A 90 -146.16 51.46 11.97
C LYS A 90 -145.73 50.77 13.28
N LYS A 91 -145.47 49.46 13.27
CA LYS A 91 -144.99 48.76 14.46
C LYS A 91 -143.58 49.19 14.87
N GLN A 92 -142.67 49.34 13.90
CA GLN A 92 -141.31 49.82 14.16
C GLN A 92 -141.34 51.22 14.80
N GLN A 93 -142.16 52.13 14.28
CA GLN A 93 -142.22 53.51 14.76
C GLN A 93 -142.75 53.66 16.19
N GLU A 94 -143.56 52.71 16.69
CA GLU A 94 -144.08 52.70 18.06
C GLU A 94 -143.11 52.01 19.05
N GLU A 95 -142.38 50.98 18.59
CA GLU A 95 -141.26 50.38 19.34
C GLU A 95 -140.09 51.39 19.46
N ASP A 96 -139.74 52.11 18.40
CA ASP A 96 -138.68 53.13 18.38
C ASP A 96 -138.92 54.25 19.41
N LEU A 97 -140.17 54.70 19.61
CA LEU A 97 -140.49 55.74 20.60
C LEU A 97 -140.36 55.25 22.06
N GLN A 98 -140.78 54.02 22.35
CA GLN A 98 -140.60 53.45 23.71
C GLN A 98 -139.14 53.11 24.00
N GLU A 99 -138.39 52.68 22.99
CA GLU A 99 -136.95 52.46 23.05
C GLU A 99 -136.22 53.79 23.32
N GLN A 100 -136.61 54.89 22.66
CA GLN A 100 -136.00 56.21 22.83
C GLN A 100 -136.14 56.80 24.24
N ASP A 101 -137.32 56.66 24.88
CA ASP A 101 -137.53 57.09 26.26
C ASP A 101 -136.71 56.24 27.25
N ARG A 102 -136.65 54.91 27.06
CA ARG A 102 -135.79 54.03 27.88
C ARG A 102 -134.32 54.37 27.74
N GLN A 103 -133.86 54.62 26.51
CA GLN A 103 -132.49 55.03 26.21
C GLN A 103 -132.13 56.36 26.86
N SER A 104 -133.07 57.31 26.99
CA SER A 104 -132.80 58.60 27.66
C SER A 104 -132.48 58.45 29.16
N VAL A 105 -133.23 57.58 29.87
CA VAL A 105 -133.06 57.34 31.30
C VAL A 105 -131.79 56.55 31.58
N THR A 106 -131.51 55.51 30.77
CA THR A 106 -130.23 54.78 30.89
C THR A 106 -129.04 55.70 30.57
N MET A 107 -129.15 56.62 29.59
CA MET A 107 -128.10 57.59 29.31
C MET A 107 -127.78 58.48 30.52
N GLN A 108 -128.78 58.91 31.29
CA GLN A 108 -128.57 59.74 32.48
C GLN A 108 -127.95 58.95 33.64
N GLU A 109 -128.37 57.71 33.88
CA GLU A 109 -127.69 56.85 34.86
C GLU A 109 -126.26 56.51 34.45
N ASP A 110 -126.02 56.23 33.17
CA ASP A 110 -124.71 55.87 32.64
C ASP A 110 -123.76 57.08 32.58
N LEU A 111 -124.28 58.31 32.43
CA LEU A 111 -123.51 59.54 32.60
C LEU A 111 -123.05 59.72 34.06
N LEU A 112 -123.92 59.46 35.05
CA LEU A 112 -123.53 59.51 36.46
C LEU A 112 -122.55 58.40 36.85
N LYS A 113 -122.74 57.18 36.33
CA LYS A 113 -121.76 56.07 36.47
C LYS A 113 -120.45 56.42 35.76
N GLN A 114 -120.47 57.06 34.60
CA GLN A 114 -119.27 57.57 33.92
C GLN A 114 -118.56 58.65 34.74
N GLU A 115 -119.27 59.58 35.38
CA GLU A 115 -118.64 60.62 36.20
C GLU A 115 -118.00 60.05 37.47
N ALA A 116 -118.67 59.12 38.15
CA ALA A 116 -118.09 58.40 39.28
C ALA A 116 -116.84 57.61 38.83
N SER A 117 -116.96 56.83 37.76
CA SER A 117 -115.86 56.08 37.16
C SER A 117 -114.70 56.98 36.71
N LYS A 118 -114.98 58.16 36.13
CA LYS A 118 -113.96 59.16 35.77
C LYS A 118 -113.25 59.72 37.01
N ARG A 119 -113.95 60.01 38.11
CA ARG A 119 -113.33 60.49 39.36
C ARG A 119 -112.45 59.41 40.00
N ASP A 120 -112.91 58.15 40.00
CA ASP A 120 -112.14 57.03 40.50
C ASP A 120 -110.95 56.69 39.60
N LEU A 121 -111.10 56.79 38.27
CA LEU A 121 -110.01 56.65 37.30
C LEU A 121 -108.97 57.77 37.46
N ILE A 122 -109.40 59.03 37.64
CA ILE A 122 -108.48 60.16 37.91
C ILE A 122 -107.74 59.94 39.23
N ARG A 123 -108.40 59.47 40.30
CA ARG A 123 -107.73 59.13 41.56
C ARG A 123 -106.75 57.98 41.39
N PHE A 124 -107.18 56.89 40.74
CA PHE A 124 -106.36 55.71 40.47
C PHE A 124 -105.11 56.09 39.67
N GLU A 125 -105.27 56.83 38.57
CA GLU A 125 -104.14 57.25 37.75
C GLU A 125 -103.28 58.33 38.41
N THR A 126 -103.82 59.20 39.28
CA THR A 126 -102.97 60.11 40.07
C THR A 126 -102.09 59.35 41.07
N VAL A 127 -102.62 58.30 41.71
CA VAL A 127 -101.86 57.42 42.61
C VAL A 127 -100.85 56.57 41.81
N ARG A 128 -101.26 56.01 40.68
CA ARG A 128 -100.42 55.19 39.79
C ARG A 128 -99.31 56.00 39.12
N ILE A 129 -99.56 57.23 38.69
CA ILE A 129 -98.53 58.14 38.17
C ILE A 129 -97.51 58.47 39.26
N LYS A 130 -97.94 58.75 40.50
CA LYS A 130 -97.00 58.95 41.63
C LYS A 130 -96.18 57.69 41.90
N ALA A 131 -96.81 56.53 41.97
CA ALA A 131 -96.11 55.25 42.17
C ALA A 131 -95.10 54.96 41.04
N LEU A 132 -95.48 55.19 39.77
CA LEU A 132 -94.60 55.03 38.61
C LEU A 132 -93.49 56.08 38.56
N GLN A 133 -93.73 57.31 39.02
CA GLN A 133 -92.68 58.33 39.16
C GLN A 133 -91.66 57.94 40.23
N GLU A 134 -92.12 57.42 41.37
CA GLU A 134 -91.25 56.99 42.46
C GLU A 134 -90.50 55.68 42.12
N GLU A 135 -91.16 54.74 41.45
CA GLU A 135 -90.52 53.55 40.88
C GLU A 135 -89.51 53.94 39.80
N ARG A 136 -89.83 54.86 38.88
CA ARG A 136 -88.89 55.39 37.88
C ARG A 136 -87.70 56.07 38.55
N ALA A 137 -87.91 56.82 39.64
CA ALA A 137 -86.82 57.43 40.40
C ALA A 137 -85.94 56.37 41.10
N GLN A 138 -86.53 55.30 41.65
CA GLN A 138 -85.78 54.18 42.21
C GLN A 138 -85.02 53.37 41.14
N VAL A 139 -85.64 53.12 39.98
CA VAL A 139 -85.01 52.45 38.83
C VAL A 139 -83.88 53.31 38.29
N GLN A 140 -84.09 54.61 38.08
CA GLN A 140 -83.02 55.54 37.71
C GLN A 140 -81.88 55.55 38.73
N LYS A 141 -82.18 55.55 40.03
CA LYS A 141 -81.15 55.45 41.10
C LYS A 141 -80.39 54.12 41.04
N LYS A 142 -81.08 52.99 40.85
CA LYS A 142 -80.45 51.66 40.72
C LYS A 142 -79.62 51.53 39.45
N THR A 143 -80.12 52.00 38.31
CA THR A 143 -79.44 51.96 37.00
C THR A 143 -78.26 52.92 36.98
N PHE A 144 -78.39 54.14 37.51
CA PHE A 144 -77.28 55.09 37.66
C PHE A 144 -76.19 54.52 38.58
N THR A 145 -76.54 53.95 39.73
CA THR A 145 -75.55 53.33 40.64
C THR A 145 -74.88 52.11 39.99
N LYS A 146 -75.62 51.25 39.26
CA LYS A 146 -75.03 50.15 38.49
C LYS A 146 -74.11 50.65 37.37
N TRP A 147 -74.53 51.67 36.63
CA TRP A 147 -73.76 52.29 35.56
C TRP A 147 -72.45 52.86 36.11
N ILE A 148 -72.50 53.69 37.16
CA ILE A 148 -71.31 54.28 37.80
C ILE A 148 -70.38 53.20 38.39
N ASN A 149 -70.91 52.20 39.10
CA ASN A 149 -70.09 51.10 39.60
C ASN A 149 -69.43 50.31 38.45
N SER A 150 -70.12 50.12 37.32
CA SER A 150 -69.57 49.47 36.12
C SER A 150 -68.57 50.34 35.34
N TYR A 151 -68.71 51.67 35.40
CA TYR A 151 -67.85 52.61 34.69
C TYR A 151 -66.52 52.78 35.45
N LEU A 152 -66.58 52.94 36.78
CA LEU A 152 -65.42 53.30 37.61
C LEU A 152 -64.65 52.09 38.19
N CYS A 153 -65.27 50.93 38.43
CA CYS A 153 -64.57 49.75 38.96
C CYS A 153 -63.94 48.90 37.83
N THR A 154 -63.02 49.47 37.07
CA THR A 154 -62.31 48.79 35.96
C THR A 154 -60.78 48.78 36.07
N ASP A 155 -60.22 49.07 37.26
CA ASP A 155 -58.78 49.03 37.53
C ASP A 155 -58.45 48.33 38.86
N GLU A 156 -57.51 47.38 38.81
CA GLU A 156 -57.16 46.45 39.91
C GLU A 156 -56.19 47.03 40.97
N GLU A 157 -55.83 48.32 40.90
CA GLU A 157 -54.84 48.95 41.78
C GLU A 157 -55.41 49.40 43.15
N SER A 158 -56.24 48.58 43.85
CA SER A 158 -56.87 48.96 45.14
C SER A 158 -57.26 47.80 46.09
N GLU A 159 -56.42 46.78 46.27
CA GLU A 159 -56.70 45.65 47.19
C GLU A 159 -56.70 45.98 48.70
N SER A 160 -56.36 47.20 49.13
CA SER A 160 -56.14 47.52 50.56
C SER A 160 -57.17 48.45 51.25
N SER A 161 -58.35 48.71 50.66
CA SER A 161 -59.42 49.39 51.42
C SER A 161 -60.81 48.87 51.08
N GLY A 162 -61.51 48.34 52.09
CA GLY A 162 -62.76 47.61 51.94
C GLY A 162 -63.85 48.37 51.15
N LYS A 163 -64.60 47.60 50.36
CA LYS A 163 -65.73 47.94 49.47
C LYS A 163 -66.34 49.35 49.65
N LYS A 164 -65.65 50.37 49.13
CA LYS A 164 -66.19 51.74 48.97
C LYS A 164 -67.13 51.78 47.78
N SER A 165 -68.17 52.60 47.86
CA SER A 165 -69.02 52.92 46.71
C SER A 165 -68.20 53.64 45.64
N ALA A 166 -68.47 53.41 44.35
CA ALA A 166 -67.72 54.07 43.28
C ALA A 166 -67.81 55.60 43.33
N LYS A 167 -68.90 56.15 43.89
CA LYS A 167 -69.03 57.57 44.25
C LYS A 167 -67.96 58.01 45.26
N GLU A 168 -67.75 57.24 46.32
CA GLU A 168 -66.76 57.53 47.37
C GLU A 168 -65.33 57.36 46.85
N ALA A 169 -65.10 56.40 45.94
CA ALA A 169 -63.83 56.22 45.26
C ALA A 169 -63.48 57.42 44.36
N LEU A 170 -64.45 57.92 43.57
CA LEU A 170 -64.27 59.12 42.75
C LEU A 170 -64.03 60.36 43.61
N LEU A 171 -64.75 60.50 44.73
CA LEU A 171 -64.56 61.61 45.67
C LEU A 171 -63.15 61.59 46.27
N LEU A 172 -62.70 60.42 46.71
CA LEU A 172 -61.35 60.22 47.24
C LEU A 172 -60.26 60.46 46.18
N TRP A 173 -60.50 60.10 44.91
CA TRP A 173 -59.59 60.43 43.81
C TRP A 173 -59.48 61.95 43.61
N CYS A 174 -60.61 62.68 43.58
CA CYS A 174 -60.61 64.14 43.49
C CYS A 174 -59.84 64.76 44.66
N GLN A 175 -60.19 64.38 45.90
CA GLN A 175 -59.53 64.84 47.12
C GLN A 175 -58.02 64.60 47.11
N ARG A 176 -57.56 63.42 46.66
CA ARG A 176 -56.13 63.09 46.56
C ARG A 176 -55.42 63.90 45.49
N ARG A 177 -56.06 64.15 44.35
CA ARG A 177 -55.48 64.90 43.22
C ARG A 177 -55.47 66.40 43.45
N THR A 178 -56.43 66.94 44.19
CA THR A 178 -56.45 68.34 44.62
C THR A 178 -55.86 68.57 46.01
N ALA A 179 -55.21 67.58 46.62
CA ALA A 179 -54.55 67.73 47.91
C ALA A 179 -53.34 68.67 47.79
N GLY A 180 -53.35 69.77 48.54
CA GLY A 180 -52.26 70.77 48.55
C GLY A 180 -52.57 72.07 47.79
N TYR A 181 -53.69 72.17 47.06
CA TYR A 181 -54.13 73.44 46.48
C TYR A 181 -54.80 74.32 47.55
N PRO A 182 -54.37 75.59 47.72
CA PRO A 182 -55.03 76.53 48.63
C PRO A 182 -56.51 76.70 48.29
N HIS A 183 -57.36 76.75 49.31
CA HIS A 183 -58.81 76.98 49.20
C HIS A 183 -59.63 75.94 48.40
N VAL A 184 -59.07 74.78 48.05
CA VAL A 184 -59.81 73.67 47.39
C VAL A 184 -60.03 72.53 48.38
N HIS A 185 -61.26 72.39 48.88
CA HIS A 185 -61.65 71.36 49.85
C HIS A 185 -62.90 70.60 49.39
N ILE A 186 -62.69 69.55 48.59
CA ILE A 186 -63.78 68.76 48.00
C ILE A 186 -64.38 67.82 49.06
N ARG A 187 -65.59 68.12 49.54
CA ARG A 187 -66.32 67.31 50.53
C ARG A 187 -67.50 66.54 49.95
N ASP A 188 -68.07 67.05 48.87
CA ASP A 188 -69.26 66.54 48.19
C ASP A 188 -69.13 66.69 46.67
N PHE A 189 -70.16 66.27 45.93
CA PHE A 189 -70.32 66.55 44.50
C PHE A 189 -71.37 67.63 44.25
N THR A 190 -71.57 68.55 45.19
CA THR A 190 -72.53 69.66 45.05
C THR A 190 -71.84 70.99 45.32
N ALA A 191 -71.89 71.50 46.55
CA ALA A 191 -71.38 72.81 46.94
C ALA A 191 -69.86 72.95 46.68
N SER A 192 -69.09 71.86 46.79
CA SER A 192 -67.64 71.84 46.61
C SER A 192 -67.16 72.22 45.20
N TRP A 193 -68.04 72.14 44.20
CA TRP A 193 -67.70 72.36 42.78
C TRP A 193 -68.26 73.69 42.23
N ARG A 194 -69.14 74.36 42.99
CA ARG A 194 -69.89 75.58 42.62
C ARG A 194 -69.01 76.79 42.26
N THR A 195 -67.75 76.81 42.70
CA THR A 195 -66.81 77.92 42.49
C THR A 195 -65.91 77.76 41.26
N GLY A 196 -65.99 76.64 40.53
CA GLY A 196 -65.11 76.33 39.38
C GLY A 196 -63.65 76.01 39.75
N THR A 197 -63.16 76.48 40.90
CA THR A 197 -61.80 76.27 41.39
C THR A 197 -61.44 74.78 41.54
N ALA A 198 -62.39 73.93 41.93
CA ALA A 198 -62.20 72.49 42.01
C ALA A 198 -61.92 71.83 40.64
N PHE A 199 -62.63 72.22 39.58
CA PHE A 199 -62.39 71.72 38.22
C PHE A 199 -61.03 72.19 37.68
N ASN A 200 -60.72 73.49 37.82
CA ASN A 200 -59.43 74.04 37.38
C ASN A 200 -58.24 73.38 38.12
N ALA A 201 -58.33 73.20 39.44
CA ALA A 201 -57.30 72.51 40.22
C ALA A 201 -57.16 71.03 39.84
N LEU A 202 -58.27 70.33 39.54
CA LEU A 202 -58.24 68.93 39.09
C LEU A 202 -57.55 68.79 37.72
N ILE A 203 -57.81 69.70 36.78
CA ILE A 203 -57.13 69.73 35.48
C ILE A 203 -55.64 70.03 35.66
N HIS A 204 -55.29 71.10 36.39
CA HIS A 204 -53.90 71.47 36.68
C HIS A 204 -53.12 70.34 37.36
N SER A 205 -53.75 69.56 38.25
CA SER A 205 -53.08 68.42 38.93
C SER A 205 -52.61 67.30 38.00
N HIS A 206 -53.17 67.20 36.79
CA HIS A 206 -52.75 66.23 35.77
C HIS A 206 -52.00 66.88 34.60
N ARG A 207 -52.33 68.15 34.29
CA ARG A 207 -51.78 68.94 33.20
C ARG A 207 -51.60 70.40 33.65
N PRO A 208 -50.53 70.71 34.39
CA PRO A 208 -50.26 72.07 34.88
C PRO A 208 -49.88 73.04 33.76
N ASP A 209 -49.61 72.52 32.57
CA ASP A 209 -49.35 73.27 31.34
C ASP A 209 -50.60 73.89 30.70
N LEU A 210 -51.81 73.43 31.06
CA LEU A 210 -53.06 73.86 30.43
C LEU A 210 -53.80 74.99 31.17
N ILE A 211 -53.44 75.28 32.43
CA ILE A 211 -54.12 76.25 33.29
C ILE A 211 -53.08 77.00 34.12
N ASP A 212 -53.20 78.33 34.22
CA ASP A 212 -52.45 79.12 35.21
C ASP A 212 -53.32 79.40 36.43
N LEU A 213 -53.07 78.69 37.53
CA LEU A 213 -53.81 78.86 38.79
C LEU A 213 -53.64 80.23 39.44
N ALA A 214 -52.57 80.98 39.12
CA ALA A 214 -52.35 82.32 39.65
C ALA A 214 -53.18 83.39 38.91
N ARG A 215 -53.77 83.06 37.75
CA ARG A 215 -54.47 83.99 36.86
C ARG A 215 -55.89 83.53 36.50
N LEU A 216 -56.51 82.71 37.34
CA LEU A 216 -57.91 82.30 37.17
C LEU A 216 -58.87 83.51 37.26
N PRO A 217 -59.99 83.49 36.50
CA PRO A 217 -61.05 84.49 36.65
C PRO A 217 -61.58 84.54 38.10
N PRO A 218 -61.77 85.74 38.69
CA PRO A 218 -62.22 85.87 40.07
C PRO A 218 -63.71 85.56 40.27
N LEU A 219 -64.50 85.57 39.19
CA LEU A 219 -65.93 85.25 39.24
C LEU A 219 -66.14 83.73 39.10
N PRO A 220 -66.96 83.10 39.96
CA PRO A 220 -67.27 81.67 39.91
C PRO A 220 -67.76 81.16 38.54
N LEU A 221 -68.61 81.93 37.86
CA LEU A 221 -69.15 81.59 36.53
C LEU A 221 -68.06 81.54 35.45
N ASP A 222 -67.16 82.50 35.44
CA ASP A 222 -66.05 82.57 34.47
C ASP A 222 -65.01 81.48 34.76
N SER A 223 -64.75 81.20 36.03
CA SER A 223 -63.89 80.10 36.49
C SER A 223 -64.44 78.72 36.05
N LEU A 224 -65.76 78.53 36.13
CA LEU A 224 -66.44 77.32 35.62
C LEU A 224 -66.32 77.21 34.10
N ASN A 225 -66.70 78.25 33.35
CA ASN A 225 -66.59 78.25 31.89
C ASN A 225 -65.14 78.01 31.41
N HIS A 226 -64.15 78.64 32.04
CA HIS A 226 -62.73 78.41 31.75
C HIS A 226 -62.33 76.93 31.89
N ALA A 227 -62.72 76.27 32.98
CA ALA A 227 -62.44 74.85 33.16
C ALA A 227 -63.12 73.97 32.10
N PHE A 228 -64.35 74.30 31.73
CA PHE A 228 -65.16 73.54 30.78
C PHE A 228 -64.64 73.70 29.34
N ASP A 229 -64.22 74.90 28.95
CA ASP A 229 -63.64 75.18 27.62
C ASP A 229 -62.25 74.55 27.45
N VAL A 230 -61.40 74.62 28.48
CA VAL A 230 -60.10 73.91 28.49
C VAL A 230 -60.32 72.39 28.41
N ALA A 231 -61.30 71.86 29.14
CA ALA A 231 -61.63 70.43 29.11
C ALA A 231 -62.15 69.97 27.73
N GLN A 232 -62.98 70.77 27.07
CA GLN A 232 -63.50 70.45 25.75
C GLN A 232 -62.40 70.53 24.67
N ARG A 233 -61.60 71.61 24.66
CA ARG A 233 -60.61 71.86 23.61
C ARG A 233 -59.36 71.00 23.74
N GLU A 234 -58.81 70.87 24.94
CA GLU A 234 -57.49 70.26 25.17
C GLU A 234 -57.58 68.79 25.63
N LEU A 235 -58.65 68.42 26.34
CA LEU A 235 -58.85 67.06 26.88
C LEU A 235 -59.89 66.25 26.09
N GLY A 236 -60.66 66.89 25.19
CA GLY A 236 -61.71 66.26 24.40
C GLY A 236 -62.91 65.80 25.22
N ILE A 237 -63.16 66.44 26.37
CA ILE A 237 -64.27 66.11 27.27
C ILE A 237 -65.48 67.01 26.91
N PRO A 238 -66.59 66.47 26.38
CA PRO A 238 -67.74 67.29 25.98
C PRO A 238 -68.31 68.08 27.16
N ARG A 239 -68.72 69.33 26.95
CA ARG A 239 -69.43 70.12 27.98
C ARG A 239 -70.76 69.43 28.30
N LEU A 240 -70.83 68.77 29.47
CA LEU A 240 -72.04 68.10 29.98
C LEU A 240 -72.78 68.93 31.04
N LEU A 241 -72.20 70.05 31.47
CA LEU A 241 -72.73 70.95 32.49
C LEU A 241 -72.61 72.39 32.00
N ASP A 242 -73.63 73.18 32.28
CA ASP A 242 -73.61 74.62 32.06
C ASP A 242 -73.19 75.36 33.35
N ALA A 243 -72.45 76.45 33.18
CA ALA A 243 -71.88 77.19 34.32
C ALA A 243 -72.96 77.84 35.20
N GLU A 244 -74.09 78.24 34.60
CA GLU A 244 -75.23 78.84 35.30
C GLU A 244 -75.91 77.85 36.24
N ASP A 245 -76.25 76.65 35.74
CA ASP A 245 -76.80 75.54 36.54
C ASP A 245 -75.86 75.13 37.68
N MET A 246 -74.54 75.17 37.44
CA MET A 246 -73.52 74.88 38.44
C MET A 246 -73.35 75.97 39.50
N HIS A 247 -73.74 77.21 39.20
CA HIS A 247 -73.66 78.34 40.13
C HIS A 247 -74.96 78.57 40.94
N ALA A 248 -76.05 77.90 40.59
CA ALA A 248 -77.33 77.94 41.30
C ALA A 248 -77.24 77.50 42.78
N SER A 249 -78.32 77.69 43.54
CA SER A 249 -78.32 77.49 45.00
C SER A 249 -77.96 76.07 45.45
N GLU A 250 -78.31 75.05 44.68
CA GLU A 250 -77.89 73.65 44.89
C GLU A 250 -77.67 72.96 43.51
N PRO A 251 -76.42 72.67 43.08
CA PRO A 251 -76.17 71.96 41.82
C PRO A 251 -76.46 70.44 41.94
N ASP A 252 -76.96 69.82 40.87
CA ASP A 252 -77.33 68.39 40.90
C ASP A 252 -76.13 67.45 41.02
N GLU A 253 -76.11 66.70 42.11
CA GLU A 253 -75.02 65.78 42.46
C GLU A 253 -74.73 64.74 41.36
N LYS A 254 -75.76 64.22 40.69
CA LYS A 254 -75.58 63.16 39.66
C LYS A 254 -74.90 63.72 38.42
N SER A 255 -75.24 64.94 38.04
CA SER A 255 -74.69 65.62 36.88
C SER A 255 -73.21 65.98 37.10
N VAL A 256 -72.87 66.51 38.29
CA VAL A 256 -71.46 66.74 38.70
C VAL A 256 -70.67 65.43 38.70
N ILE A 257 -71.19 64.36 39.33
CA ILE A 257 -70.51 63.05 39.34
C ILE A 257 -70.25 62.55 37.92
N THR A 258 -71.23 62.68 37.02
CA THR A 258 -71.12 62.20 35.62
C THR A 258 -70.02 62.94 34.87
N TYR A 259 -69.91 64.26 35.04
CA TYR A 259 -68.88 65.05 34.38
C TYR A 259 -67.48 64.83 34.99
N VAL A 260 -67.38 64.75 36.32
CA VAL A 260 -66.12 64.42 37.02
C VAL A 260 -65.64 63.00 36.68
N ALA A 261 -66.54 62.04 36.44
CA ALA A 261 -66.19 60.73 35.92
C ALA A 261 -65.61 60.80 34.49
N ALA A 262 -66.10 61.70 33.63
CA ALA A 262 -65.53 61.91 32.30
C ALA A 262 -64.07 62.44 32.37
N PHE A 263 -63.76 63.35 33.31
CA PHE A 263 -62.38 63.74 33.63
C PHE A 263 -61.54 62.55 34.11
N TYR A 264 -62.06 61.74 35.03
CA TYR A 264 -61.37 60.54 35.51
C TYR A 264 -60.95 59.62 34.35
N HIS A 265 -61.86 59.33 33.43
CA HIS A 265 -61.56 58.47 32.27
C HIS A 265 -60.58 59.10 31.28
N ALA A 266 -60.69 60.41 31.01
CA ALA A 266 -59.75 61.10 30.13
C ALA A 266 -58.31 61.00 30.66
N PHE A 267 -58.10 61.31 31.94
CA PHE A 267 -56.78 61.23 32.57
C PHE A 267 -56.30 59.78 32.79
N ALA A 268 -57.18 58.86 33.18
CA ALA A 268 -56.82 57.44 33.30
C ALA A 268 -56.40 56.83 31.95
N ARG A 269 -57.06 57.22 30.84
CA ARG A 269 -56.66 56.81 29.48
C ARG A 269 -55.30 57.36 29.09
N MET A 270 -55.01 58.63 29.38
CA MET A 270 -53.70 59.23 29.14
C MET A 270 -52.61 58.51 29.95
N GLU A 271 -52.86 58.23 31.23
CA GLU A 271 -51.92 57.53 32.11
C GLU A 271 -51.68 56.07 31.66
N LYS A 272 -52.73 55.36 31.23
CA LYS A 272 -52.60 54.02 30.60
C LYS A 272 -51.77 54.07 29.32
N ASN A 273 -51.92 55.09 28.48
CA ASN A 273 -51.11 55.27 27.28
C ASN A 273 -49.65 55.62 27.62
N ARG A 274 -49.41 56.42 28.67
CA ARG A 274 -48.06 56.72 29.20
C ARG A 274 -47.37 55.46 29.75
N LYS A 275 -48.08 54.64 30.55
CA LYS A 275 -47.60 53.32 31.02
C LYS A 275 -47.24 52.40 29.83
N LYS A 276 -48.05 52.36 28.76
CA LYS A 276 -47.74 51.62 27.51
C LYS A 276 -46.50 52.18 26.79
N GLY A 277 -46.41 53.50 26.63
CA GLY A 277 -45.26 54.17 26.01
C GLY A 277 -43.95 53.89 26.73
N ASN A 278 -43.95 53.95 28.07
CA ASN A 278 -42.79 53.59 28.90
C ASN A 278 -42.37 52.12 28.70
N ARG A 279 -43.34 51.19 28.54
CA ARG A 279 -43.04 49.78 28.26
C ARG A 279 -42.39 49.59 26.89
N ILE A 280 -42.87 50.30 25.87
CA ILE A 280 -42.27 50.29 24.52
C ILE A 280 -40.87 50.90 24.56
N ALA A 281 -40.68 52.06 25.19
CA ALA A 281 -39.38 52.71 25.33
C ALA A 281 -38.34 51.81 26.03
N LYS A 282 -38.75 51.06 27.07
CA LYS A 282 -37.88 50.09 27.74
C LYS A 282 -37.46 48.94 26.81
N ILE A 283 -38.37 48.40 26.02
CA ILE A 283 -38.09 47.34 25.03
C ILE A 283 -37.14 47.86 23.93
N VAL A 284 -37.40 49.05 23.39
CA VAL A 284 -36.55 49.68 22.38
C VAL A 284 -35.14 49.94 22.91
N SER A 285 -35.00 50.45 24.15
CA SER A 285 -33.69 50.64 24.78
C SER A 285 -32.94 49.31 24.94
N GLN A 286 -33.62 48.23 25.35
CA GLN A 286 -33.01 46.90 25.47
C GLN A 286 -32.55 46.35 24.11
N GLN A 287 -33.33 46.59 23.05
CA GLN A 287 -32.96 46.21 21.68
C GLN A 287 -31.72 46.99 21.19
N MET A 288 -31.68 48.30 21.41
CA MET A 288 -30.54 49.15 21.06
C MET A 288 -29.24 48.71 21.76
N ASP A 289 -29.31 48.35 23.04
CA ASP A 289 -28.15 47.80 23.77
C ASP A 289 -27.68 46.47 23.15
N ILE A 290 -28.61 45.57 22.81
CA ILE A 290 -28.31 44.29 22.16
C ILE A 290 -27.62 44.51 20.81
N ASP A 291 -28.13 45.42 19.97
CA ASP A 291 -27.55 45.68 18.66
C ASP A 291 -26.20 46.42 18.74
N LYS A 292 -25.99 47.23 19.79
CA LYS A 292 -24.66 47.77 20.13
C LYS A 292 -23.67 46.66 20.49
N MET A 293 -24.06 45.69 21.32
CA MET A 293 -23.18 44.55 21.67
C MET A 293 -22.89 43.65 20.46
N LYS A 294 -23.87 43.40 19.57
CA LYS A 294 -23.63 42.69 18.30
C LYS A 294 -22.58 43.40 17.43
N LYS A 295 -22.63 44.74 17.37
CA LYS A 295 -21.63 45.54 16.65
C LYS A 295 -20.23 45.41 17.29
N GLN A 296 -20.11 45.51 18.61
CA GLN A 296 -18.84 45.33 19.32
C GLN A 296 -18.23 43.94 19.10
N TYR A 297 -19.06 42.89 19.17
CA TYR A 297 -18.65 41.53 18.81
C TYR A 297 -18.12 41.44 17.38
N LYS A 298 -18.84 42.04 16.41
CA LYS A 298 -18.43 42.07 15.00
C LYS A 298 -17.04 42.71 14.83
N GLU A 299 -16.83 43.88 15.44
CA GLU A 299 -15.57 44.65 15.35
C GLU A 299 -14.39 43.89 15.96
N LEU A 300 -14.57 43.25 17.12
CA LEU A 300 -13.52 42.42 17.76
C LEU A 300 -13.16 41.18 16.92
N ILE A 301 -14.16 40.48 16.37
CA ILE A 301 -13.91 39.30 15.53
C ILE A 301 -13.23 39.67 14.20
N ASP A 302 -13.55 40.84 13.62
CA ASP A 302 -12.83 41.32 12.41
C ASP A 302 -11.35 41.54 12.68
N ASP A 303 -11.00 42.28 13.74
CA ASP A 303 -9.61 42.53 14.14
C ASP A 303 -8.83 41.23 14.45
N ILE A 304 -9.47 40.26 15.11
CA ILE A 304 -8.87 38.95 15.38
C ILE A 304 -8.64 38.17 14.07
N LEU A 305 -9.62 38.09 13.18
CA LEU A 305 -9.50 37.33 11.93
C LEU A 305 -8.53 37.99 10.92
N GLU A 306 -8.48 39.32 10.88
CA GLU A 306 -7.51 40.06 10.07
C GLU A 306 -6.08 39.86 10.59
N TRP A 307 -5.88 39.95 11.91
CA TRP A 307 -4.60 39.63 12.54
C TRP A 307 -4.18 38.17 12.30
N ILE A 308 -5.09 37.20 12.43
CA ILE A 308 -4.81 35.78 12.13
C ILE A 308 -4.31 35.62 10.70
N ARG A 309 -5.05 36.15 9.70
CA ARG A 309 -4.66 36.05 8.28
C ARG A 309 -3.32 36.71 8.00
N SER A 310 -3.07 37.89 8.57
CA SER A 310 -1.80 38.61 8.44
C SER A 310 -0.63 37.85 9.08
N LYS A 311 -0.80 37.32 10.30
CA LYS A 311 0.23 36.54 10.99
C LYS A 311 0.51 35.20 10.32
N ILE A 312 -0.49 34.51 9.78
CA ILE A 312 -0.27 33.29 8.96
C ILE A 312 0.69 33.60 7.81
N SER A 313 0.42 34.66 7.03
CA SER A 313 1.30 35.06 5.92
C SER A 313 2.73 35.43 6.35
N GLU A 314 2.92 35.96 7.56
CA GLU A 314 4.25 36.30 8.10
C GLU A 314 5.00 35.06 8.63
N LEU A 315 4.28 34.13 9.26
CA LEU A 315 4.81 32.84 9.76
C LEU A 315 5.07 31.85 8.62
N GLU A 316 4.38 31.98 7.49
CA GLU A 316 4.57 31.14 6.31
C GLU A 316 5.82 31.50 5.50
N ASP A 317 6.37 32.71 5.63
CA ASP A 317 7.64 33.10 4.99
C ASP A 317 8.77 32.14 5.37
N ARG A 318 9.62 31.83 4.39
CA ARG A 318 10.78 30.91 4.49
C ARG A 318 12.08 31.58 4.06
N ASN A 319 12.07 32.88 3.77
CA ASN A 319 13.26 33.64 3.43
C ASN A 319 14.09 33.99 4.67
N PHE A 320 14.83 33.01 5.19
CA PHE A 320 15.64 33.21 6.39
C PHE A 320 16.95 33.97 6.12
N PRO A 321 17.39 34.85 7.03
CA PRO A 321 18.67 35.53 6.91
C PRO A 321 19.82 34.52 7.02
N ASN A 322 20.68 34.47 6.00
CA ASN A 322 21.81 33.54 5.91
C ASN A 322 22.98 33.91 6.85
N SER A 323 22.74 33.91 8.16
CA SER A 323 23.75 34.12 9.20
C SER A 323 23.23 33.65 10.56
N LEU A 324 24.11 33.13 11.41
CA LEU A 324 23.74 32.68 12.76
C LEU A 324 23.12 33.81 13.61
N GLU A 325 23.67 35.02 13.55
CA GLU A 325 23.12 36.19 14.26
C GLU A 325 21.75 36.61 13.70
N GLY A 326 21.55 36.48 12.39
CA GLY A 326 20.28 36.78 11.72
C GLY A 326 19.17 35.83 12.16
N ILE A 327 19.41 34.52 12.11
CA ILE A 327 18.39 33.52 12.50
C ILE A 327 18.09 33.58 14.00
N GLN A 328 19.09 33.89 14.85
CA GLN A 328 18.87 34.13 16.29
C GLN A 328 17.93 35.32 16.55
N LYS A 329 18.03 36.40 15.76
CA LYS A 329 17.10 37.55 15.84
C LYS A 329 15.68 37.17 15.42
N GLU A 330 15.52 36.34 14.38
CA GLU A 330 14.21 35.82 13.98
C GLU A 330 13.59 34.89 15.05
N CYS A 331 14.39 34.03 15.68
CA CYS A 331 13.95 33.22 16.82
C CYS A 331 13.51 34.09 18.01
N GLN A 332 14.22 35.20 18.27
CA GLN A 332 13.84 36.14 19.33
C GLN A 332 12.53 36.87 19.02
N LYS A 333 12.31 37.34 17.78
CA LYS A 333 11.02 37.89 17.33
C LYS A 333 9.87 36.89 17.49
N PHE A 334 10.09 35.64 17.08
CA PHE A 334 9.08 34.58 17.20
C PHE A 334 8.75 34.27 18.68
N LYS A 335 9.74 34.36 19.57
CA LYS A 335 9.55 34.26 21.02
C LYS A 335 8.72 35.43 21.56
N GLU A 336 9.01 36.66 21.14
CA GLU A 336 8.24 37.87 21.51
C GLU A 336 6.78 37.79 21.03
N TYR A 337 6.54 37.33 19.81
CA TYR A 337 5.20 37.01 19.29
C TYR A 337 4.45 36.03 20.21
N ARG A 338 5.09 34.92 20.61
CA ARG A 338 4.46 33.89 21.46
C ARG A 338 4.19 34.36 22.90
N THR A 339 5.03 35.23 23.46
CA THR A 339 4.94 35.65 24.87
C THR A 339 4.19 36.96 25.09
N VAL A 340 4.09 37.83 24.08
CA VAL A 340 3.48 39.17 24.20
C VAL A 340 2.26 39.33 23.29
N GLU A 341 2.39 39.11 21.98
CA GLU A 341 1.30 39.39 21.03
C GLU A 341 0.17 38.36 21.11
N LYS A 342 0.49 37.06 21.02
CA LYS A 342 -0.50 35.98 20.99
C LYS A 342 -1.41 35.95 22.23
N PRO A 343 -0.92 36.10 23.47
CA PRO A 343 -1.77 36.13 24.66
C PRO A 343 -2.82 37.26 24.64
N LEU A 344 -2.47 38.44 24.12
CA LEU A 344 -3.40 39.57 24.05
C LEU A 344 -4.57 39.30 23.09
N LYS A 345 -4.29 38.69 21.92
CA LYS A 345 -5.34 38.31 20.96
C LYS A 345 -6.18 37.13 21.46
N HIS A 346 -5.60 36.19 22.19
CA HIS A 346 -6.37 35.14 22.86
C HIS A 346 -7.32 35.71 23.94
N ASN A 347 -6.89 36.71 24.70
CA ASN A 347 -7.76 37.41 25.66
C ASN A 347 -8.91 38.15 24.95
N ALA A 348 -8.63 38.84 23.83
CA ALA A 348 -9.67 39.48 23.01
C ALA A 348 -10.70 38.47 22.46
N LYS A 349 -10.26 37.26 22.07
CA LYS A 349 -11.15 36.16 21.67
C LYS A 349 -12.03 35.70 22.83
N SER A 350 -11.47 35.57 24.04
CA SER A 350 -12.24 35.24 25.25
C SER A 350 -13.26 36.33 25.61
N GLU A 351 -12.95 37.60 25.37
CA GLU A 351 -13.89 38.71 25.54
C GLU A 351 -15.03 38.64 24.51
N ALA A 352 -14.72 38.34 23.24
CA ALA A 352 -15.72 38.15 22.20
C ALA A 352 -16.67 36.96 22.49
N ASP A 353 -16.15 35.84 22.99
CA ASP A 353 -16.99 34.69 23.41
C ASP A 353 -17.92 35.05 24.59
N ALA A 354 -17.40 35.81 25.56
CA ALA A 354 -18.19 36.29 26.70
C ALA A 354 -19.29 37.29 26.27
N LEU A 355 -18.98 38.17 25.30
CA LEU A 355 -19.96 39.05 24.67
C LEU A 355 -21.04 38.26 23.92
N LEU A 356 -20.68 37.24 23.12
CA LEU A 356 -21.65 36.39 22.42
C LEU A 356 -22.57 35.64 23.39
N SER A 357 -22.01 35.10 24.48
CA SER A 357 -22.78 34.47 25.56
C SER A 357 -23.73 35.46 26.23
N THR A 358 -23.28 36.70 26.47
CA THR A 358 -24.09 37.78 27.07
C THR A 358 -25.21 38.24 26.14
N ILE A 359 -24.94 38.37 24.84
CA ILE A 359 -25.94 38.69 23.80
C ILE A 359 -27.01 37.61 23.76
N ASN A 360 -26.61 36.33 23.70
CA ASN A 360 -27.54 35.21 23.65
C ASN A 360 -28.38 35.09 24.93
N ALA A 361 -27.77 35.22 26.12
CA ALA A 361 -28.51 35.21 27.39
C ALA A 361 -29.57 36.33 27.45
N ARG A 362 -29.26 37.54 26.96
CA ARG A 362 -30.22 38.65 26.88
C ARG A 362 -31.32 38.41 25.85
N LEU A 363 -30.98 37.88 24.67
CA LEU A 363 -31.96 37.53 23.64
C LEU A 363 -32.96 36.48 24.14
N THR A 364 -32.47 35.40 24.76
CA THR A 364 -33.31 34.37 25.38
C THR A 364 -34.18 34.94 26.50
N ALA A 365 -33.65 35.82 27.35
CA ALA A 365 -34.44 36.51 28.38
C ALA A 365 -35.54 37.43 27.81
N SER A 366 -35.36 37.94 26.58
CA SER A 366 -36.38 38.68 25.82
C SER A 366 -37.25 37.81 24.90
N SER A 367 -37.14 36.48 25.00
CA SER A 367 -37.84 35.51 24.14
C SER A 367 -37.60 35.69 22.63
N GLN A 368 -36.42 36.21 22.27
CA GLN A 368 -35.95 36.30 20.88
C GLN A 368 -35.05 35.10 20.53
N PRO A 369 -34.93 34.72 19.24
CA PRO A 369 -33.97 33.72 18.79
C PRO A 369 -32.54 34.15 19.14
N SER A 370 -31.65 33.17 19.32
CA SER A 370 -30.23 33.41 19.56
C SER A 370 -29.58 34.12 18.37
N TYR A 371 -28.57 34.94 18.67
CA TYR A 371 -27.78 35.61 17.66
C TYR A 371 -26.82 34.62 17.01
N GLN A 372 -27.02 34.40 15.71
CA GLN A 372 -26.05 33.73 14.85
C GLN A 372 -25.27 34.83 14.10
N PRO A 373 -23.94 34.90 14.27
CA PRO A 373 -23.09 35.77 13.46
C PRO A 373 -23.20 35.42 11.96
N PRO A 374 -23.00 36.39 11.04
CA PRO A 374 -22.89 36.11 9.61
C PRO A 374 -21.72 35.18 9.27
N ASP A 375 -21.80 34.51 8.12
CA ASP A 375 -20.79 33.59 7.57
C ASP A 375 -19.35 34.12 7.70
N GLY A 376 -18.41 33.22 8.03
CA GLY A 376 -17.01 33.55 8.32
C GLY A 376 -16.74 34.08 9.73
N ARG A 377 -17.75 34.10 10.63
CA ARG A 377 -17.65 34.61 12.01
C ARG A 377 -18.30 33.67 13.04
N LEU A 378 -18.70 32.48 12.64
CA LEU A 378 -19.21 31.48 13.57
C LEU A 378 -18.07 31.02 14.50
N PRO A 379 -18.35 30.65 15.77
CA PRO A 379 -17.33 30.19 16.70
C PRO A 379 -16.45 29.05 16.17
N HIS A 380 -17.02 28.17 15.33
CA HIS A 380 -16.28 27.08 14.68
C HIS A 380 -15.33 27.58 13.57
N GLU A 381 -15.72 28.56 12.76
CA GLU A 381 -14.87 29.12 11.70
C GLU A 381 -13.69 29.92 12.29
N ILE A 382 -13.93 30.62 13.40
CA ILE A 382 -12.89 31.28 14.19
C ILE A 382 -11.92 30.22 14.75
N GLN A 383 -12.45 29.12 15.27
CA GLN A 383 -11.65 28.00 15.78
C GLN A 383 -10.79 27.36 14.65
N MET A 384 -11.35 27.11 13.46
CA MET A 384 -10.59 26.64 12.30
C MET A 384 -9.47 27.62 11.88
N SER A 385 -9.74 28.93 11.96
CA SER A 385 -8.75 29.97 11.66
C SER A 385 -7.61 29.99 12.68
N LEU A 386 -7.90 29.73 13.96
CA LEU A 386 -6.90 29.57 15.02
C LEU A 386 -6.09 28.27 14.85
N GLU A 387 -6.73 27.17 14.46
CA GLU A 387 -6.04 25.90 14.15
C GLU A 387 -5.07 26.03 12.97
N ALA A 388 -5.45 26.81 11.95
CA ALA A 388 -4.56 27.18 10.84
C ALA A 388 -3.37 28.02 11.32
N LEU A 389 -3.60 29.00 12.21
CA LEU A 389 -2.52 29.78 12.82
C LEU A 389 -1.55 28.90 13.61
N GLU A 390 -2.05 27.98 14.43
CA GLU A 390 -1.19 27.03 15.14
C GLU A 390 -0.44 26.08 14.19
N GLY A 391 -1.03 25.71 13.06
CA GLY A 391 -0.35 24.98 11.99
C GLY A 391 0.85 25.77 11.45
N ALA A 392 0.62 27.03 11.09
CA ALA A 392 1.67 27.94 10.62
C ALA A 392 2.76 28.20 11.69
N GLU A 393 2.38 28.35 12.96
CA GLU A 393 3.31 28.46 14.09
C GLU A 393 4.23 27.24 14.23
N ARG A 394 3.65 26.03 14.26
CA ARG A 394 4.43 24.78 14.36
C ARG A 394 5.39 24.64 13.17
N ALA A 395 4.94 25.01 11.97
CA ALA A 395 5.76 25.01 10.77
C ALA A 395 6.87 26.08 10.80
N ARG A 396 6.63 27.28 11.36
CA ARG A 396 7.66 28.33 11.52
C ARG A 396 8.67 27.96 12.61
N GLU A 397 8.22 27.40 13.73
CA GLU A 397 9.07 26.92 14.82
C GLU A 397 10.03 25.83 14.35
N ALA A 398 9.53 24.83 13.62
CA ALA A 398 10.35 23.78 13.02
C ALA A 398 11.40 24.36 12.05
N ALA A 399 10.97 25.20 11.10
CA ALA A 399 11.88 25.77 10.10
C ALA A 399 12.94 26.71 10.70
N LEU A 400 12.59 27.50 11.73
CA LEU A 400 13.55 28.31 12.48
C LEU A 400 14.57 27.44 13.24
N GLY A 401 14.12 26.32 13.81
CA GLY A 401 14.99 25.34 14.47
C GLY A 401 15.95 24.66 13.51
N ASP A 402 15.43 24.15 12.38
CA ASP A 402 16.23 23.50 11.34
C ASP A 402 17.28 24.46 10.74
N GLU A 403 16.88 25.70 10.41
CA GLU A 403 17.79 26.72 9.90
C GLU A 403 18.82 27.16 10.94
N LEU A 404 18.45 27.28 12.22
CA LEU A 404 19.39 27.57 13.30
C LEU A 404 20.46 26.47 13.41
N ILE A 405 20.06 25.20 13.43
CA ILE A 405 20.97 24.05 13.47
C ILE A 405 21.87 24.04 12.22
N ARG A 406 21.31 24.37 11.05
CA ARG A 406 22.06 24.47 9.79
C ARG A 406 23.12 25.57 9.85
N GLN A 407 22.75 26.77 10.30
CA GLN A 407 23.68 27.90 10.47
C GLN A 407 24.78 27.59 11.51
N GLU A 408 24.43 26.97 12.65
CA GLU A 408 25.42 26.54 13.64
C GLU A 408 26.40 25.50 13.07
N ARG A 409 25.91 24.51 12.32
CA ARG A 409 26.77 23.54 11.62
C ARG A 409 27.70 24.24 10.63
N LEU A 410 27.19 25.20 9.86
CA LEU A 410 28.00 25.93 8.87
C LEU A 410 29.03 26.84 9.52
N GLU A 411 28.73 27.52 10.63
CA GLU A 411 29.73 28.28 11.40
C GLU A 411 30.78 27.36 12.03
N GLN A 412 30.37 26.19 12.55
CA GLN A 412 31.32 25.20 13.05
C GLN A 412 32.21 24.65 11.94
N LEU A 413 31.68 24.42 10.74
CA LEU A 413 32.40 23.93 9.57
C LEU A 413 33.31 25.01 8.97
N GLY A 414 32.84 26.25 8.85
CA GLY A 414 33.62 27.42 8.45
C GLY A 414 34.77 27.67 9.42
N GLY A 415 34.51 27.60 10.73
CA GLY A 415 35.54 27.65 11.76
C GLY A 415 36.50 26.45 11.71
N LYS A 416 36.06 25.25 11.32
CA LYS A 416 36.95 24.08 11.09
C LYS A 416 37.81 24.26 9.84
N PHE A 417 37.25 24.79 8.75
CA PHE A 417 37.96 25.17 7.54
C PHE A 417 39.03 26.22 7.88
N GLU A 418 38.65 27.35 8.49
CA GLU A 418 39.56 28.40 8.93
C GLU A 418 40.66 27.87 9.87
N ARG A 419 40.35 26.96 10.80
CA ARG A 419 41.38 26.32 11.63
C ARG A 419 42.30 25.40 10.82
N LYS A 420 41.77 24.49 9.99
CA LYS A 420 42.60 23.59 9.15
C LYS A 420 43.43 24.35 8.12
N VAL A 421 42.85 25.37 7.49
CA VAL A 421 43.55 26.34 6.63
C VAL A 421 44.61 27.08 7.43
N ARG A 422 44.32 27.65 8.61
CA ARG A 422 45.36 28.32 9.43
C ARG A 422 46.49 27.38 9.85
N LEU A 423 46.18 26.11 10.15
CA LEU A 423 47.18 25.07 10.41
C LEU A 423 47.99 24.69 9.16
N ALA A 424 47.40 24.83 7.97
CA ALA A 424 48.06 24.61 6.68
C ALA A 424 48.76 25.88 6.12
N PHE A 425 48.37 27.09 6.54
CA PHE A 425 48.59 28.33 5.78
C PHE A 425 48.71 29.64 6.59
N GLY A 426 48.81 29.58 7.93
CA GLY A 426 49.62 30.53 8.71
C GLY A 426 49.21 32.01 8.82
N VAL A 427 48.09 32.47 8.26
CA VAL A 427 47.76 33.92 8.29
C VAL A 427 47.45 34.40 9.71
N GLY A 428 48.30 35.31 10.18
CA GLY A 428 48.04 36.07 11.40
C GLY A 428 47.07 37.22 11.15
N ARG A 429 45.84 37.10 11.66
CA ARG A 429 45.14 38.28 12.17
C ARG A 429 45.41 38.38 13.67
N ARG A 430 45.89 39.54 14.09
CA ARG A 430 45.71 40.00 15.47
C ARG A 430 44.22 40.27 15.67
N ASP A 431 43.83 40.32 16.94
CA ASP A 431 42.51 40.70 17.45
C ASP A 431 41.46 39.57 17.56
N VAL A 432 40.66 39.69 18.64
CA VAL A 432 39.58 38.80 19.11
C VAL A 432 40.00 37.47 19.77
N VAL A 433 40.51 37.65 21.00
CA VAL A 433 40.18 36.99 22.27
C VAL A 433 39.12 35.86 22.25
N LEU A 434 39.31 34.87 23.16
CA LEU A 434 38.39 33.78 23.59
C LEU A 434 38.48 32.42 22.87
N ALA A 435 39.53 31.66 23.20
CA ALA A 435 39.43 30.22 23.39
C ALA A 435 40.47 29.77 24.42
N SER A 436 40.02 29.32 25.59
CA SER A 436 40.88 29.01 26.74
C SER A 436 41.72 27.73 26.54
N SER A 437 43.00 27.84 26.88
CA SER A 437 43.91 26.84 27.47
C SER A 437 43.71 25.33 27.22
N SER A 438 44.83 24.69 26.80
CA SER A 438 45.10 23.24 26.90
C SER A 438 44.43 22.35 25.83
N LEU A 439 45.07 22.07 24.68
CA LEU A 439 46.12 21.04 24.60
C LEU A 439 47.01 21.16 23.31
N ARG A 440 48.32 20.98 23.48
CA ARG A 440 49.31 20.47 22.49
C ARG A 440 49.47 21.16 21.11
N LEU A 441 50.18 22.29 21.12
CA LEU A 441 51.54 22.46 20.56
C LEU A 441 52.13 21.45 19.53
N GLN A 442 51.42 21.01 18.48
CA GLN A 442 52.05 20.17 17.43
C GLN A 442 51.46 20.35 16.01
N SER A 443 51.53 21.56 15.44
CA SER A 443 51.22 21.79 14.00
C SER A 443 51.63 23.16 13.42
N VAL A 444 52.53 23.92 14.05
CA VAL A 444 52.91 25.30 13.63
C VAL A 444 53.89 25.32 12.44
N LEU A 445 53.57 24.59 11.36
CA LEU A 445 54.47 24.41 10.22
C LEU A 445 53.82 24.56 8.84
N GLY A 446 52.49 24.68 8.68
CA GLY A 446 51.84 24.62 7.37
C GLY A 446 52.39 25.58 6.28
N GLU A 447 52.28 26.90 6.50
CA GLU A 447 52.70 27.89 5.48
C GLU A 447 54.21 27.86 5.24
N LYS A 448 54.97 27.70 6.34
CA LYS A 448 56.42 27.49 6.28
C LYS A 448 56.75 26.25 5.47
N TYR A 449 56.01 25.16 5.63
CA TYR A 449 56.26 23.90 4.95
C TYR A 449 56.04 23.99 3.45
N LEU A 450 54.90 24.54 3.00
CA LEU A 450 54.65 24.66 1.56
C LEU A 450 55.66 25.62 0.89
N LYS A 451 55.93 26.78 1.50
CA LYS A 451 56.96 27.70 1.00
C LYS A 451 58.36 27.11 1.05
N GLU A 452 58.74 26.45 2.13
CA GLU A 452 60.08 25.87 2.32
C GLU A 452 60.28 24.62 1.46
N MET A 453 59.27 23.77 1.24
CA MET A 453 59.42 22.61 0.35
C MET A 453 59.44 23.03 -1.13
N ILE A 454 58.64 24.02 -1.54
CA ILE A 454 58.79 24.64 -2.87
C ILE A 454 60.19 25.23 -3.00
N ARG A 455 60.72 25.92 -1.98
CA ARG A 455 62.08 26.47 -1.98
C ARG A 455 63.16 25.40 -2.02
N VAL A 456 63.07 24.34 -1.21
CA VAL A 456 64.02 23.20 -1.19
C VAL A 456 64.02 22.44 -2.52
N LEU A 457 62.85 22.26 -3.14
CA LEU A 457 62.72 21.69 -4.48
C LEU A 457 63.04 22.70 -5.61
N SER A 458 63.25 23.97 -5.30
CA SER A 458 63.76 24.97 -6.27
C SER A 458 65.29 25.07 -6.17
N ASP A 459 65.83 25.31 -4.98
CA ASP A 459 67.22 25.71 -4.73
C ASP A 459 68.25 24.55 -4.77
N SER A 460 67.82 23.29 -4.62
CA SER A 460 68.76 22.17 -4.46
C SER A 460 69.53 21.85 -5.77
N PRO A 461 70.87 21.97 -5.81
CA PRO A 461 71.68 21.73 -7.01
C PRO A 461 71.85 20.23 -7.29
N ARG A 462 71.95 19.85 -8.58
CA ARG A 462 72.20 18.46 -8.99
C ARG A 462 73.66 18.09 -8.70
N GLY A 463 73.90 16.98 -8.00
CA GLY A 463 75.25 16.40 -7.88
C GLY A 463 75.77 15.87 -9.22
N SER A 464 77.07 16.03 -9.47
CA SER A 464 77.77 15.51 -10.66
C SER A 464 78.30 14.08 -10.49
N ASP A 465 78.43 13.61 -9.25
CA ASP A 465 79.18 12.40 -8.91
C ASP A 465 78.22 11.28 -8.47
N SER A 466 78.44 10.06 -8.95
CA SER A 466 77.53 8.90 -8.76
C SER A 466 77.09 8.67 -7.29
N THR A 467 78.04 8.68 -6.34
CA THR A 467 77.74 8.52 -4.89
C THR A 467 76.94 9.69 -4.29
N ARG A 468 77.02 10.87 -4.90
CA ARG A 468 76.31 12.08 -4.50
C ARG A 468 74.90 12.10 -5.09
N VAL A 469 74.74 11.60 -6.32
CA VAL A 469 73.45 11.31 -6.95
C VAL A 469 72.65 10.32 -6.07
N GLU A 470 73.23 9.18 -5.67
CA GLU A 470 72.56 8.22 -4.76
C GLU A 470 72.12 8.84 -3.42
N ALA A 471 72.95 9.72 -2.85
CA ALA A 471 72.62 10.43 -1.61
C ALA A 471 71.47 11.43 -1.81
N ASP A 472 71.36 12.04 -3.00
CA ASP A 472 70.28 12.96 -3.36
C ASP A 472 68.98 12.22 -3.73
N VAL A 473 69.05 11.02 -4.32
CA VAL A 473 67.91 10.09 -4.48
C VAL A 473 67.24 9.85 -3.12
N LYS A 474 68.02 9.37 -2.12
CA LYS A 474 67.49 9.04 -0.78
C LYS A 474 66.87 10.25 -0.06
N LYS A 475 67.40 11.46 -0.27
CA LYS A 475 66.79 12.70 0.24
C LYS A 475 65.45 12.98 -0.44
N LEU A 476 65.37 12.82 -1.76
CA LEU A 476 64.14 13.05 -2.51
C LEU A 476 63.06 11.99 -2.24
N GLU A 477 63.44 10.74 -1.97
CA GLU A 477 62.52 9.71 -1.47
C GLU A 477 61.90 10.12 -0.12
N ALA A 478 62.73 10.56 0.83
CA ALA A 478 62.27 11.03 2.14
C ALA A 478 61.36 12.27 2.03
N ILE A 479 61.73 13.25 1.19
CA ILE A 479 60.90 14.43 0.92
C ILE A 479 59.59 14.03 0.23
N SER A 480 59.63 13.11 -0.74
CA SER A 480 58.43 12.60 -1.42
C SER A 480 57.48 11.90 -0.45
N ALA A 481 58.00 11.07 0.45
CA ALA A 481 57.18 10.40 1.47
C ALA A 481 56.51 11.40 2.43
N ASP A 482 57.24 12.41 2.88
CA ASP A 482 56.73 13.46 3.77
C ASP A 482 55.68 14.36 3.09
N ILE A 483 55.86 14.70 1.81
CA ILE A 483 54.86 15.42 1.00
C ILE A 483 53.60 14.55 0.82
N LEU A 484 53.74 13.31 0.33
CA LEU A 484 52.61 12.43 0.06
C LEU A 484 51.78 12.11 1.32
N ALA A 485 52.43 11.98 2.49
CA ALA A 485 51.74 11.81 3.78
C ALA A 485 50.80 12.98 4.15
N ARG A 486 50.98 14.17 3.55
CA ARG A 486 50.11 15.35 3.77
C ARG A 486 48.98 15.49 2.77
N LYS A 487 48.96 14.73 1.65
CA LYS A 487 47.96 14.82 0.57
C LYS A 487 46.51 14.88 1.10
N LYS A 488 46.15 13.96 1.99
CA LYS A 488 44.81 13.89 2.61
C LYS A 488 44.38 15.17 3.34
N ARG A 489 45.32 15.98 3.85
CA ARG A 489 45.00 17.25 4.54
C ARG A 489 44.50 18.33 3.57
N PHE A 490 44.96 18.29 2.33
CA PHE A 490 44.50 19.22 1.28
C PHE A 490 43.15 18.75 0.72
N GLU A 491 42.99 17.45 0.47
CA GLU A 491 41.71 16.84 0.08
C GLU A 491 40.60 17.13 1.12
N ASP A 492 40.91 17.00 2.42
CA ASP A 492 40.04 17.42 3.53
C ASP A 492 39.64 18.90 3.46
N ILE A 493 40.56 19.80 3.06
CA ILE A 493 40.31 21.25 2.99
C ILE A 493 39.39 21.59 1.83
N SER A 494 39.67 21.05 0.64
CA SER A 494 38.81 21.21 -0.54
C SER A 494 37.42 20.60 -0.33
N ALA A 495 37.33 19.44 0.35
CA ALA A 495 36.05 18.81 0.68
C ALA A 495 35.17 19.72 1.58
N MET A 496 35.73 20.31 2.65
CA MET A 496 34.98 21.24 3.50
C MET A 496 34.60 22.54 2.77
N ALA A 497 35.45 23.05 1.88
CA ALA A 497 35.14 24.24 1.09
C ALA A 497 33.95 23.99 0.15
N ASN A 498 33.94 22.84 -0.53
CA ASN A 498 32.84 22.43 -1.40
C ASN A 498 31.54 22.20 -0.61
N GLU A 499 31.62 21.64 0.61
CA GLU A 499 30.45 21.50 1.49
C GLU A 499 29.89 22.87 1.91
N LEU A 500 30.76 23.83 2.29
CA LEU A 500 30.36 25.20 2.65
C LEU A 500 29.75 25.97 1.47
N GLU A 501 30.27 25.79 0.25
CA GLU A 501 29.69 26.39 -0.96
C GLU A 501 28.31 25.78 -1.29
N LYS A 502 28.21 24.45 -1.28
CA LYS A 502 26.98 23.71 -1.62
C LYS A 502 25.83 24.07 -0.69
N GLU A 503 26.11 24.17 0.61
CA GLU A 503 25.14 24.59 1.63
C GLU A 503 24.94 26.12 1.69
N GLY A 504 25.59 26.88 0.79
CA GLY A 504 25.35 28.31 0.64
C GLY A 504 25.83 29.19 1.80
N TYR A 505 26.88 28.80 2.51
CA TYR A 505 27.45 29.58 3.62
C TYR A 505 27.74 31.04 3.23
N HIS A 506 27.46 32.01 4.12
CA HIS A 506 27.63 33.45 3.82
C HIS A 506 29.07 33.83 3.44
N GLY A 507 30.06 33.16 4.01
CA GLY A 507 31.47 33.36 3.71
C GLY A 507 32.01 32.58 2.51
N LYS A 508 31.16 31.87 1.74
CA LYS A 508 31.59 30.88 0.72
C LYS A 508 32.58 31.43 -0.31
N GLU A 509 32.44 32.68 -0.73
CA GLU A 509 33.34 33.29 -1.73
C GLU A 509 34.78 33.39 -1.22
N LYS A 510 34.96 33.82 0.04
CA LYS A 510 36.27 33.90 0.70
C LYS A 510 36.86 32.51 0.98
N VAL A 511 36.00 31.55 1.28
CA VAL A 511 36.37 30.13 1.45
C VAL A 511 36.88 29.55 0.11
N LYS A 512 36.19 29.84 -1.00
CA LYS A 512 36.55 29.46 -2.37
C LYS A 512 37.89 30.07 -2.80
N GLU A 513 38.03 31.39 -2.75
CA GLU A 513 39.27 32.12 -3.08
C GLU A 513 40.47 31.53 -2.31
N ARG A 514 40.26 31.22 -1.03
CA ARG A 514 41.31 30.65 -0.18
C ARG A 514 41.61 29.18 -0.48
N GLU A 515 40.62 28.37 -0.85
CA GLU A 515 40.83 26.99 -1.30
C GLU A 515 41.62 26.94 -2.60
N GLU A 516 41.28 27.79 -3.58
CA GLU A 516 41.94 27.85 -4.88
C GLU A 516 43.42 28.22 -4.75
N GLU A 517 43.77 29.20 -3.90
CA GLU A 517 45.15 29.58 -3.60
C GLU A 517 45.97 28.41 -3.00
N ILE A 518 45.34 27.64 -2.11
CA ILE A 518 45.95 26.49 -1.43
C ILE A 518 46.20 25.36 -2.43
N THR A 519 45.17 25.02 -3.21
CA THR A 519 45.19 23.94 -4.19
C THR A 519 46.11 24.25 -5.38
N ALA A 520 46.29 25.53 -5.74
CA ALA A 520 47.30 25.96 -6.70
C ALA A 520 48.73 25.71 -6.20
N LYS A 521 49.05 26.12 -4.97
CA LYS A 521 50.39 25.94 -4.37
C LYS A 521 50.71 24.45 -4.11
N TRP A 522 49.71 23.65 -3.77
CA TRP A 522 49.85 22.20 -3.64
C TRP A 522 50.16 21.53 -4.99
N ARG A 523 49.49 21.93 -6.07
CA ARG A 523 49.80 21.47 -7.43
C ARG A 523 51.23 21.82 -7.85
N GLN A 524 51.65 23.08 -7.65
CA GLN A 524 53.02 23.52 -7.92
C GLN A 524 54.07 22.67 -7.18
N LEU A 525 53.82 22.34 -5.91
CA LEU A 525 54.73 21.49 -5.13
C LEU A 525 54.84 20.07 -5.69
N LEU A 526 53.75 19.48 -6.16
CA LEU A 526 53.76 18.15 -6.78
C LEU A 526 54.45 18.14 -8.15
N GLU A 527 54.25 19.19 -8.95
CA GLU A 527 54.90 19.35 -10.26
C GLU A 527 56.42 19.43 -10.11
N LEU A 528 56.93 20.30 -9.23
CA LEU A 528 58.36 20.40 -8.88
C LEU A 528 58.95 19.09 -8.30
N LEU A 529 58.13 18.27 -7.64
CA LEU A 529 58.56 16.98 -7.10
C LEU A 529 58.74 15.94 -8.23
N GLU A 530 57.82 15.87 -9.19
CA GLU A 530 57.92 14.93 -10.33
C GLU A 530 58.98 15.37 -11.35
N GLU A 531 59.11 16.67 -11.62
CA GLU A 531 60.24 17.23 -12.40
C GLU A 531 61.60 16.80 -11.84
N ARG A 532 61.72 16.72 -10.50
CA ARG A 532 62.94 16.22 -9.87
C ARG A 532 63.07 14.71 -9.90
N LYS A 533 62.00 13.93 -9.68
CA LYS A 533 62.08 12.45 -9.66
C LYS A 533 62.50 11.83 -10.98
N THR A 534 61.98 12.32 -12.10
CA THR A 534 62.15 11.71 -13.43
C THR A 534 63.61 11.43 -13.84
N PRO A 535 64.62 12.32 -13.64
CA PRO A 535 66.02 11.98 -13.91
C PRO A 535 66.61 10.96 -12.91
N PHE A 536 66.15 10.94 -11.65
CA PHE A 536 66.67 9.99 -10.66
C PHE A 536 66.13 8.57 -10.89
N THR A 537 64.87 8.41 -11.28
CA THR A 537 64.33 7.10 -11.65
C THR A 537 64.98 6.56 -12.93
N ALA A 538 65.32 7.43 -13.89
CA ALA A 538 66.12 7.05 -15.05
C ALA A 538 67.52 6.56 -14.65
N PHE A 539 68.19 7.23 -13.71
CA PHE A 539 69.50 6.84 -13.19
C PHE A 539 69.45 5.49 -12.42
N THR A 540 68.49 5.28 -11.51
CA THR A 540 68.37 4.01 -10.78
C THR A 540 68.06 2.81 -11.70
N ASN A 541 67.30 3.05 -12.77
CA ASN A 541 67.04 2.01 -13.77
C ASN A 541 68.31 1.66 -14.56
N LEU A 542 69.15 2.66 -14.90
CA LEU A 542 70.42 2.46 -15.59
C LEU A 542 71.42 1.67 -14.73
N THR A 543 71.56 2.01 -13.45
CA THR A 543 72.48 1.31 -12.53
C THR A 543 72.02 -0.11 -12.22
N SER A 544 70.71 -0.36 -12.08
CA SER A 544 70.16 -1.72 -11.94
C SER A 544 70.46 -2.58 -13.17
N LEU A 545 70.31 -2.02 -14.38
CA LEU A 545 70.58 -2.74 -15.63
C LEU A 545 72.07 -3.08 -15.79
N LEU A 546 72.97 -2.18 -15.38
CA LEU A 546 74.42 -2.44 -15.36
C LEU A 546 74.78 -3.65 -14.46
N VAL A 547 74.12 -3.79 -13.31
CA VAL A 547 74.29 -4.94 -12.40
C VAL A 547 73.72 -6.23 -13.01
N GLU A 548 72.57 -6.16 -13.70
CA GLU A 548 71.97 -7.32 -14.37
C GLU A 548 72.86 -7.84 -15.53
N VAL A 549 73.48 -6.93 -16.29
CA VAL A 549 74.45 -7.28 -17.35
C VAL A 549 75.71 -7.94 -16.76
N ASP A 550 76.26 -7.44 -15.65
CA ASP A 550 77.40 -8.08 -14.98
C ASP A 550 77.04 -9.48 -14.45
N ALA A 551 75.88 -9.62 -13.81
CA ALA A 551 75.42 -10.88 -13.24
C ALA A 551 75.17 -11.95 -14.31
N THR A 552 74.53 -11.58 -15.43
CA THR A 552 74.30 -12.48 -16.57
C THR A 552 75.60 -12.86 -17.27
N THR A 553 76.56 -11.94 -17.41
CA THR A 553 77.90 -12.24 -17.98
C THR A 553 78.65 -13.24 -17.09
N THR A 554 78.59 -13.05 -15.77
CA THR A 554 79.23 -13.95 -14.79
C THR A 554 78.63 -15.36 -14.87
N ALA A 555 77.30 -15.48 -14.93
CA ALA A 555 76.61 -16.77 -15.03
C ALA A 555 76.96 -17.55 -16.32
N ILE A 556 77.18 -16.87 -17.45
CA ILE A 556 77.67 -17.51 -18.69
C ILE A 556 79.05 -18.13 -18.46
N HIS A 557 79.99 -17.36 -17.92
CA HIS A 557 81.36 -17.85 -17.69
C HIS A 557 81.43 -18.98 -16.64
N GLU A 558 80.55 -18.99 -15.64
CA GLU A 558 80.45 -20.10 -14.68
C GLU A 558 80.01 -21.42 -15.35
N LEU A 559 79.05 -21.37 -16.29
CA LEU A 559 78.64 -22.55 -17.07
C LEU A 559 79.76 -23.03 -18.00
N GLU A 560 80.45 -22.12 -18.71
CA GLU A 560 81.59 -22.46 -19.57
C GLU A 560 82.75 -23.10 -18.79
N ALA A 561 82.95 -22.69 -17.53
CA ALA A 561 83.97 -23.23 -16.65
C ALA A 561 83.64 -24.65 -16.13
N SER A 562 82.40 -25.12 -16.24
CA SER A 562 81.98 -26.44 -15.72
C SER A 562 82.79 -27.60 -16.30
N PRO A 563 83.40 -28.50 -15.48
CA PRO A 563 84.19 -29.63 -15.99
C PRO A 563 83.38 -30.60 -16.86
N SER A 564 82.12 -30.83 -16.51
CA SER A 564 81.18 -31.68 -17.25
C SER A 564 80.88 -31.09 -18.64
N PHE A 565 80.82 -29.77 -18.76
CA PHE A 565 80.60 -29.09 -20.04
C PHE A 565 81.81 -29.20 -20.98
N ARG A 566 83.02 -29.50 -20.47
CA ARG A 566 84.27 -29.60 -21.28
C ARG A 566 84.68 -31.03 -21.69
N LEU A 567 84.11 -32.08 -21.10
CA LEU A 567 84.49 -33.47 -21.40
C LEU A 567 83.96 -33.96 -22.77
N LYS A 568 84.84 -34.68 -23.50
CA LYS A 568 84.52 -35.52 -24.66
C LYS A 568 84.88 -36.98 -24.34
N ARG A 569 83.90 -37.88 -24.25
CA ARG A 569 84.11 -39.34 -24.12
C ARG A 569 83.36 -40.10 -25.23
N ALA A 570 83.84 -41.31 -25.54
CA ALA A 570 83.29 -42.19 -26.56
C ALA A 570 82.84 -43.54 -25.96
N PHE A 571 81.82 -44.15 -26.56
CA PHE A 571 81.08 -45.32 -26.05
C PHE A 571 81.92 -46.61 -25.87
N PRO A 572 81.73 -47.36 -24.76
CA PRO A 572 82.05 -48.78 -24.67
C PRO A 572 80.92 -49.68 -25.21
N ARG A 573 81.25 -50.87 -25.74
CA ARG A 573 80.28 -51.90 -26.15
C ARG A 573 79.80 -52.73 -24.95
N LEU A 574 78.49 -52.84 -24.75
CA LEU A 574 77.85 -53.82 -23.86
C LEU A 574 77.53 -55.12 -24.61
N THR A 575 78.00 -56.27 -24.10
CA THR A 575 77.64 -57.61 -24.58
C THR A 575 76.92 -58.39 -23.47
N LEU A 576 75.69 -58.84 -23.73
CA LEU A 576 74.91 -59.65 -22.78
C LEU A 576 75.29 -61.14 -22.84
N PRO A 577 75.35 -61.87 -21.70
CA PRO A 577 75.60 -63.30 -21.69
C PRO A 577 74.36 -64.10 -22.12
N ARG A 578 74.56 -65.08 -23.00
CA ARG A 578 73.53 -66.05 -23.43
C ARG A 578 73.74 -67.37 -22.70
N ASN A 579 72.78 -67.81 -21.87
CA ASN A 579 72.36 -69.21 -21.73
C ASN A 579 71.24 -69.36 -20.69
N GLY A 580 70.20 -70.12 -21.03
CA GLY A 580 69.18 -70.55 -20.07
C GLY A 580 69.44 -71.95 -19.55
N ARG A 581 69.08 -72.21 -18.28
CA ARG A 581 68.79 -73.55 -17.76
C ARG A 581 67.59 -73.50 -16.83
N GLN A 582 66.73 -74.50 -16.94
CA GLN A 582 65.60 -74.71 -16.04
C GLN A 582 66.11 -75.03 -14.63
N ALA A 583 65.46 -74.48 -13.60
CA ALA A 583 65.58 -74.94 -12.22
C ALA A 583 64.18 -74.98 -11.60
N LYS A 584 63.87 -76.07 -10.88
CA LYS A 584 62.53 -76.43 -10.40
C LYS A 584 62.63 -76.82 -8.92
N LEU A 585 62.31 -75.89 -8.01
CA LEU A 585 62.10 -76.10 -6.56
C LEU A 585 61.09 -75.04 -6.10
N LYS A 586 59.91 -75.40 -5.57
CA LYS A 586 59.61 -75.84 -4.19
C LYS A 586 59.78 -74.74 -3.13
N SER A 587 58.65 -74.17 -2.75
CA SER A 587 58.18 -73.78 -1.39
C SER A 587 59.15 -73.35 -0.29
N SER A 588 58.72 -72.30 0.43
CA SER A 588 59.04 -71.95 1.84
C SER A 588 60.31 -71.12 2.11
N ASP A 589 60.21 -69.79 2.03
CA ASP A 589 60.13 -68.88 3.21
C ASP A 589 60.11 -67.39 2.75
N PRO A 590 59.57 -66.44 3.55
CA PRO A 590 59.49 -65.03 3.17
C PRO A 590 60.51 -64.15 3.93
N ASP A 591 61.75 -64.02 3.47
CA ASP A 591 62.61 -62.84 3.74
C ASP A 591 63.99 -62.88 3.04
N GLN A 592 64.10 -62.41 1.78
CA GLN A 592 65.40 -61.98 1.24
C GLN A 592 65.30 -61.08 -0.04
N GLN A 593 64.82 -59.84 0.08
CA GLN A 593 64.98 -58.85 -1.01
C GLN A 593 66.39 -58.24 -1.05
N ARG A 594 67.39 -59.02 -1.51
CA ARG A 594 68.68 -58.50 -2.01
C ARG A 594 69.16 -59.34 -3.19
N GLY A 595 68.80 -58.92 -4.40
CA GLY A 595 69.20 -59.60 -5.65
C GLY A 595 68.94 -58.83 -6.94
N VAL A 596 68.72 -57.51 -6.88
CA VAL A 596 68.36 -56.66 -8.04
C VAL A 596 69.32 -55.45 -8.20
N GLY A 597 70.41 -55.40 -7.42
CA GLY A 597 71.30 -54.23 -7.36
C GLY A 597 72.12 -54.00 -8.62
N ASP A 598 72.85 -55.02 -9.07
CA ASP A 598 74.04 -54.79 -9.90
C ASP A 598 73.77 -54.47 -11.38
N LEU A 599 72.54 -54.68 -11.87
CA LEU A 599 72.17 -54.35 -13.26
C LEU A 599 71.57 -52.94 -13.41
N HIS A 600 71.07 -52.33 -12.33
CA HIS A 600 70.52 -50.97 -12.37
C HIS A 600 71.60 -49.89 -12.19
N ILE A 601 72.68 -50.17 -11.47
CA ILE A 601 73.68 -49.15 -11.08
C ILE A 601 74.34 -48.49 -12.31
N HIS A 602 74.75 -49.26 -13.32
CA HIS A 602 75.39 -48.70 -14.52
C HIS A 602 74.41 -47.88 -15.37
N GLY A 603 73.14 -48.29 -15.48
CA GLY A 603 72.12 -47.53 -16.20
C GLY A 603 71.77 -46.21 -15.51
N VAL A 604 71.80 -46.18 -14.17
CA VAL A 604 71.57 -44.96 -13.37
C VAL A 604 72.77 -44.01 -13.45
N GLU A 605 74.00 -44.50 -13.42
CA GLU A 605 75.20 -43.66 -13.57
C GLU A 605 75.26 -42.99 -14.95
N ASP A 606 74.99 -43.73 -16.04
CA ASP A 606 74.91 -43.16 -17.38
C ASP A 606 73.74 -42.16 -17.51
N LEU A 607 72.54 -42.47 -16.99
CA LEU A 607 71.42 -41.51 -16.97
C LEU A 607 71.75 -40.25 -16.16
N HIS A 608 72.52 -40.35 -15.08
CA HIS A 608 72.91 -39.20 -14.26
C HIS A 608 73.87 -38.29 -15.03
N ILE A 609 74.83 -38.86 -15.77
CA ILE A 609 75.74 -38.11 -16.64
C ILE A 609 74.94 -37.40 -17.75
N TYR A 610 74.06 -38.12 -18.45
CA TYR A 610 73.22 -37.51 -19.49
C TYR A 610 72.26 -36.46 -18.94
N GLY A 611 71.69 -36.65 -17.75
CA GLY A 611 70.83 -35.69 -17.08
C GLY A 611 71.58 -34.41 -16.68
N VAL A 612 72.82 -34.55 -16.21
CA VAL A 612 73.71 -33.40 -15.93
C VAL A 612 74.06 -32.65 -17.22
N GLU A 613 74.31 -33.33 -18.34
CA GLU A 613 74.54 -32.66 -19.63
C GLU A 613 73.28 -31.96 -20.17
N ASP A 614 72.09 -32.57 -20.05
CA ASP A 614 70.80 -31.99 -20.45
C ASP A 614 70.47 -30.74 -19.62
N LEU A 615 70.74 -30.77 -18.30
CA LEU A 615 70.59 -29.62 -17.40
C LEU A 615 71.50 -28.45 -17.78
N HIS A 616 72.77 -28.70 -18.15
CA HIS A 616 73.67 -27.64 -18.62
C HIS A 616 73.22 -27.04 -19.96
N ILE A 617 72.66 -27.84 -20.87
CA ILE A 617 72.09 -27.34 -22.14
C ILE A 617 70.85 -26.49 -21.87
N GLN A 618 69.96 -26.92 -20.96
CA GLN A 618 68.80 -26.12 -20.55
C GLN A 618 69.19 -24.81 -19.85
N ALA A 619 70.25 -24.83 -19.04
CA ALA A 619 70.80 -23.61 -18.42
C ALA A 619 71.40 -22.64 -19.45
N ALA A 620 72.07 -23.15 -20.50
CA ALA A 620 72.55 -22.32 -21.61
C ALA A 620 71.39 -21.65 -22.38
N SER A 621 70.28 -22.38 -22.60
CA SER A 621 69.07 -21.82 -23.23
C SER A 621 68.31 -20.84 -22.34
N SER A 622 68.28 -21.01 -21.01
CA SER A 622 67.62 -20.05 -20.12
C SER A 622 68.39 -18.74 -19.97
N LEU A 623 69.72 -18.78 -20.14
CA LEU A 623 70.55 -17.57 -20.25
C LEU A 623 70.33 -16.81 -21.55
N GLU A 624 69.93 -17.45 -22.66
CA GLU A 624 69.54 -16.76 -23.90
C GLU A 624 68.35 -15.82 -23.69
N ASP A 625 67.35 -16.26 -22.92
CA ASP A 625 66.22 -15.41 -22.54
C ASP A 625 66.63 -14.26 -21.60
N ALA A 626 67.67 -14.43 -20.78
CA ALA A 626 68.21 -13.35 -19.95
C ALA A 626 68.98 -12.33 -20.81
N VAL A 627 69.86 -12.79 -21.70
CA VAL A 627 70.62 -11.95 -22.64
C VAL A 627 69.69 -11.17 -23.58
N ARG A 628 68.61 -11.79 -24.08
CA ARG A 628 67.62 -11.08 -24.90
C ARG A 628 66.93 -9.96 -24.12
N ARG A 629 66.47 -10.23 -22.89
CA ARG A 629 65.80 -9.24 -22.03
C ARG A 629 66.71 -8.06 -21.66
N THR A 630 67.98 -8.30 -21.31
CA THR A 630 68.91 -7.21 -20.97
C THR A 630 69.22 -6.34 -22.18
N ASN A 631 69.40 -6.93 -23.37
CA ASN A 631 69.54 -6.17 -24.63
C ASN A 631 68.29 -5.32 -24.95
N GLU A 632 67.08 -5.88 -24.84
CA GLU A 632 65.82 -5.16 -25.09
C GLU A 632 65.61 -3.98 -24.11
N GLN A 633 66.00 -4.14 -22.85
CA GLN A 633 65.94 -3.06 -21.86
C GLN A 633 66.98 -1.97 -22.13
N ALA A 634 68.18 -2.35 -22.55
CA ALA A 634 69.26 -1.41 -22.86
C ALA A 634 68.95 -0.46 -24.02
N GLN A 635 68.22 -0.92 -25.04
CA GLN A 635 67.79 -0.10 -26.18
C GLN A 635 66.94 1.13 -25.80
N ARG A 636 66.41 1.17 -24.57
CA ARG A 636 65.59 2.28 -24.05
C ARG A 636 66.42 3.46 -23.53
N PHE A 637 67.74 3.30 -23.38
CA PHE A 637 68.63 4.35 -22.88
C PHE A 637 69.39 5.03 -24.05
N PRO A 638 69.40 6.38 -24.12
CA PRO A 638 70.13 7.09 -25.16
C PRO A 638 71.65 6.94 -25.00
N ALA A 639 72.39 6.96 -26.11
CA ALA A 639 73.84 6.71 -26.17
C ALA A 639 74.74 7.82 -25.57
N GLU A 640 74.16 8.81 -24.90
CA GLU A 640 74.86 9.99 -24.40
C GLU A 640 75.09 9.92 -22.89
N GLY A 641 76.36 9.84 -22.49
CA GLY A 641 76.79 9.81 -21.09
C GLY A 641 77.87 8.75 -20.82
N PRO A 642 78.73 8.93 -19.80
CA PRO A 642 79.78 7.96 -19.47
C PRO A 642 79.22 6.59 -19.03
N GLU A 643 78.10 6.60 -18.30
CA GLU A 643 77.44 5.37 -17.81
C GLU A 643 76.68 4.63 -18.93
N SER A 644 76.13 5.36 -19.91
CA SER A 644 75.52 4.77 -21.11
C SER A 644 76.56 4.10 -22.01
N ARG A 645 77.76 4.68 -22.14
CA ARG A 645 78.91 4.03 -22.82
C ARG A 645 79.36 2.77 -22.10
N LEU A 646 79.50 2.82 -20.77
CA LEU A 646 79.84 1.65 -19.96
C LEU A 646 78.82 0.51 -20.13
N LEU A 647 77.52 0.84 -20.26
CA LEU A 647 76.48 -0.16 -20.55
C LEU A 647 76.68 -0.79 -21.94
N GLN A 648 76.99 0.01 -22.97
CA GLN A 648 77.26 -0.49 -24.32
C GLN A 648 78.48 -1.41 -24.37
N ASP A 649 79.59 -1.03 -23.72
CA ASP A 649 80.81 -1.85 -23.65
C ASP A 649 80.56 -3.20 -22.98
N LYS A 650 79.82 -3.21 -21.86
CA LYS A 650 79.45 -4.44 -21.13
C LYS A 650 78.48 -5.33 -21.91
N LEU A 651 77.49 -4.74 -22.61
CA LEU A 651 76.59 -5.50 -23.47
C LEU A 651 77.31 -6.14 -24.66
N HIS A 652 78.34 -5.49 -25.20
CA HIS A 652 79.14 -6.10 -26.26
C HIS A 652 79.86 -7.37 -25.75
N ALA A 653 80.46 -7.31 -24.56
CA ALA A 653 81.10 -8.45 -23.92
C ALA A 653 80.09 -9.59 -23.61
N LEU A 654 78.93 -9.27 -23.05
CA LEU A 654 77.85 -10.23 -22.76
C LEU A 654 77.41 -10.99 -24.03
N ASN A 655 77.16 -10.26 -25.12
CA ASN A 655 76.72 -10.85 -26.39
C ASN A 655 77.80 -11.73 -27.04
N GLN A 656 79.07 -11.36 -26.90
CA GLN A 656 80.18 -12.17 -27.40
C GLN A 656 80.29 -13.50 -26.63
N ALA A 657 80.29 -13.45 -25.29
CA ALA A 657 80.32 -14.64 -24.45
C ALA A 657 79.12 -15.58 -24.71
N HIS A 658 77.92 -15.01 -24.89
CA HIS A 658 76.73 -15.79 -25.23
C HIS A 658 76.86 -16.55 -26.56
N SER A 659 77.45 -15.92 -27.59
CA SER A 659 77.65 -16.55 -28.90
C SER A 659 78.55 -17.78 -28.86
N ASP A 660 79.59 -17.77 -28.01
CA ASP A 660 80.52 -18.89 -27.87
C ASP A 660 79.94 -20.03 -27.02
N LEU A 661 79.15 -19.71 -25.99
CA LEU A 661 78.35 -20.70 -25.25
C LEU A 661 77.31 -21.40 -26.16
N GLN A 662 76.63 -20.68 -27.06
CA GLN A 662 75.67 -21.30 -27.98
C GLN A 662 76.33 -22.33 -28.91
N LYS A 663 77.49 -22.01 -29.52
CA LYS A 663 78.23 -22.92 -30.40
C LYS A 663 78.63 -24.22 -29.69
N THR A 664 79.08 -24.12 -28.43
CA THR A 664 79.52 -25.27 -27.64
C THR A 664 78.35 -26.12 -27.15
N ALA A 665 77.25 -25.51 -26.71
CA ALA A 665 76.03 -26.22 -26.33
C ALA A 665 75.41 -26.99 -27.51
N GLN A 666 75.37 -26.38 -28.70
CA GLN A 666 74.77 -27.00 -29.89
C GLN A 666 75.54 -28.25 -30.36
N ALA A 667 76.87 -28.22 -30.30
CA ALA A 667 77.71 -29.38 -30.63
C ALA A 667 77.55 -30.55 -29.62
N LYS A 668 77.27 -30.26 -28.35
CA LYS A 668 76.95 -31.29 -27.34
C LYS A 668 75.55 -31.88 -27.53
N LYS A 669 74.56 -31.05 -27.82
CA LYS A 669 73.17 -31.47 -28.04
C LYS A 669 73.05 -32.56 -29.11
N THR A 670 73.72 -32.40 -30.25
CA THR A 670 73.70 -33.40 -31.33
C THR A 670 74.28 -34.75 -30.90
N GLN A 671 75.38 -34.74 -30.11
CA GLN A 671 76.01 -35.96 -29.59
C GLN A 671 75.14 -36.66 -28.52
N LEU A 672 74.44 -35.88 -27.69
CA LEU A 672 73.50 -36.39 -26.68
C LEU A 672 72.26 -37.05 -27.33
N GLU A 673 71.74 -36.45 -28.41
CA GLU A 673 70.57 -36.98 -29.14
C GLU A 673 70.86 -38.32 -29.83
N GLU A 674 72.03 -38.50 -30.45
CA GLU A 674 72.46 -39.79 -31.02
C GLU A 674 72.57 -40.87 -29.92
N SER A 675 73.10 -40.50 -28.76
CA SER A 675 73.26 -41.36 -27.59
C SER A 675 71.92 -41.85 -27.04
N ARG A 676 70.96 -40.94 -26.84
CA ARG A 676 69.59 -41.25 -26.35
C ARG A 676 68.82 -42.16 -27.31
N ARG A 677 68.95 -41.97 -28.63
CA ARG A 677 68.24 -42.77 -29.65
C ARG A 677 68.61 -44.25 -29.62
N HIS A 678 69.86 -44.60 -29.27
CA HIS A 678 70.28 -46.00 -29.15
C HIS A 678 69.75 -46.70 -27.88
N LEU A 679 69.63 -45.98 -26.76
CA LEU A 679 69.04 -46.50 -25.52
C LEU A 679 67.54 -46.78 -25.67
N ALA A 680 66.80 -45.89 -26.34
CA ALA A 680 65.36 -46.05 -26.57
C ALA A 680 64.98 -47.39 -27.21
N PHE A 681 65.76 -47.89 -28.18
CA PHE A 681 65.52 -49.21 -28.79
C PHE A 681 65.62 -50.38 -27.79
N ALA A 682 66.51 -50.28 -26.78
CA ALA A 682 66.67 -51.33 -25.76
C ALA A 682 65.54 -51.31 -24.72
N GLU A 683 65.07 -50.11 -24.34
CA GLU A 683 63.95 -49.95 -23.41
C GLU A 683 62.63 -50.52 -23.97
N GLU A 684 62.33 -50.26 -25.24
CA GLU A 684 61.09 -50.75 -25.86
C GLU A 684 61.10 -52.28 -26.06
N GLU A 685 62.23 -52.87 -26.48
CA GLU A 685 62.34 -54.32 -26.63
C GLU A 685 62.16 -55.08 -25.31
N ALA A 686 62.66 -54.53 -24.20
CA ALA A 686 62.53 -55.13 -22.87
C ALA A 686 61.08 -55.09 -22.36
N TRP A 687 60.38 -53.97 -22.53
CA TRP A 687 58.99 -53.83 -22.08
C TRP A 687 58.02 -54.74 -22.85
N VAL A 688 58.17 -54.88 -24.18
CA VAL A 688 57.33 -55.78 -24.97
C VAL A 688 57.53 -57.24 -24.52
N ASP A 689 58.76 -57.65 -24.21
CA ASP A 689 59.06 -59.00 -23.71
C ASP A 689 58.46 -59.26 -22.32
N GLU A 690 58.49 -58.27 -21.40
CA GLU A 690 57.85 -58.36 -20.08
C GLU A 690 56.33 -58.54 -20.22
N ARG A 691 55.67 -57.67 -20.99
CA ARG A 691 54.22 -57.70 -21.19
C ARG A 691 53.78 -59.01 -21.87
N LEU A 692 54.52 -59.49 -22.89
CA LEU A 692 54.27 -60.80 -23.51
C LEU A 692 54.28 -61.97 -22.49
N GLY A 693 55.05 -61.86 -21.41
CA GLY A 693 55.02 -62.82 -20.30
C GLY A 693 53.69 -62.81 -19.53
N ILE A 694 53.15 -61.62 -19.26
CA ILE A 694 51.92 -61.43 -18.46
C ILE A 694 50.68 -61.97 -19.18
N PHE A 695 50.49 -61.64 -20.47
CA PHE A 695 49.29 -62.08 -21.21
C PHE A 695 49.20 -63.61 -21.38
N ARG A 696 50.34 -64.32 -21.32
CA ARG A 696 50.41 -65.79 -21.41
C ARG A 696 50.06 -66.52 -20.12
N ALA A 697 49.92 -65.83 -18.99
CA ALA A 697 49.52 -66.45 -17.73
C ALA A 697 48.03 -66.88 -17.74
N PRO A 698 47.65 -68.02 -17.13
CA PRO A 698 46.25 -68.42 -17.01
C PRO A 698 45.39 -67.42 -16.21
N LEU A 699 44.07 -67.54 -16.32
CA LEU A 699 43.11 -66.77 -15.52
C LEU A 699 42.88 -67.48 -14.18
N ALA A 700 42.93 -66.73 -13.07
CA ALA A 700 42.70 -67.25 -11.73
C ALA A 700 41.90 -66.23 -10.92
N ALA A 701 40.57 -66.43 -10.84
CA ALA A 701 39.66 -65.61 -10.07
C ALA A 701 38.53 -66.48 -9.50
N SER A 702 38.21 -66.31 -8.22
CA SER A 702 37.29 -67.19 -7.47
C SER A 702 35.85 -66.67 -7.34
N HIS A 703 35.59 -65.42 -7.72
CA HIS A 703 34.32 -64.70 -7.56
C HIS A 703 34.21 -63.56 -8.59
N LEU A 704 33.00 -63.04 -8.86
CA LEU A 704 32.77 -62.01 -9.89
C LEU A 704 33.67 -60.78 -9.68
N GLY A 705 33.78 -60.27 -8.45
CA GLY A 705 34.66 -59.14 -8.12
C GLY A 705 36.14 -59.36 -8.49
N ALA A 706 36.65 -60.59 -8.39
CA ALA A 706 38.01 -60.91 -8.85
C ALA A 706 38.12 -60.98 -10.37
N VAL A 707 37.08 -61.41 -11.09
CA VAL A 707 37.05 -61.38 -12.56
C VAL A 707 36.99 -59.95 -13.07
N VAL A 708 36.10 -59.12 -12.50
CA VAL A 708 35.99 -57.68 -12.82
C VAL A 708 37.30 -56.95 -12.49
N SER A 709 37.96 -57.28 -11.37
CA SER A 709 39.30 -56.76 -11.05
C SER A 709 40.37 -57.16 -12.07
N LEU A 710 40.25 -58.34 -12.70
CA LEU A 710 41.14 -58.76 -13.78
C LEU A 710 40.77 -58.12 -15.12
N GLN A 711 39.49 -57.82 -15.38
CA GLN A 711 39.04 -57.04 -16.53
C GLN A 711 39.59 -55.61 -16.46
N GLN A 712 39.41 -54.91 -15.33
CA GLN A 712 39.93 -53.56 -15.11
C GLN A 712 41.45 -53.50 -15.33
N LYS A 713 42.21 -54.40 -14.70
CA LYS A 713 43.67 -54.50 -14.89
C LYS A 713 44.05 -54.84 -16.33
N HIS A 714 43.23 -55.60 -17.05
CA HIS A 714 43.49 -55.96 -18.43
C HIS A 714 43.22 -54.80 -19.39
N GLU A 715 42.16 -54.03 -19.16
CA GLU A 715 41.85 -52.80 -19.88
C GLU A 715 42.97 -51.77 -19.69
N GLU A 716 43.41 -51.55 -18.44
CA GLU A 716 44.59 -50.72 -18.12
C GLU A 716 45.86 -51.15 -18.89
N MET A 717 46.12 -52.47 -19.00
CA MET A 717 47.24 -52.98 -19.80
C MET A 717 47.04 -52.78 -21.31
N GLU A 718 45.81 -52.87 -21.83
CA GLU A 718 45.51 -52.59 -23.23
C GLU A 718 45.60 -51.09 -23.55
N GLU A 719 45.29 -50.22 -22.59
CA GLU A 719 45.55 -48.78 -22.68
C GLU A 719 47.05 -48.48 -22.65
N GLU A 720 47.83 -49.14 -21.78
CA GLU A 720 49.30 -49.04 -21.75
C GLU A 720 49.89 -49.45 -23.12
N ILE A 721 49.40 -50.54 -23.71
CA ILE A 721 49.78 -50.95 -25.07
C ILE A 721 49.39 -49.88 -26.09
N ARG A 722 48.13 -49.43 -26.11
CA ARG A 722 47.64 -48.43 -27.07
C ARG A 722 48.41 -47.10 -26.98
N ALA A 723 48.78 -46.66 -25.78
CA ALA A 723 49.56 -45.45 -25.54
C ALA A 723 51.03 -45.61 -25.95
N ARG A 724 51.59 -46.82 -25.81
CA ARG A 724 53.01 -47.08 -26.11
C ARG A 724 53.28 -47.53 -27.55
N THR A 725 52.29 -48.10 -28.24
CA THR A 725 52.36 -48.45 -29.68
C THR A 725 52.84 -47.29 -30.57
N PRO A 726 52.32 -46.04 -30.47
CA PRO A 726 52.83 -44.91 -31.23
C PRO A 726 54.30 -44.57 -30.94
N ARG A 727 54.76 -44.72 -29.69
CA ARG A 727 56.16 -44.51 -29.29
C ARG A 727 57.06 -45.59 -29.87
N ILE A 728 56.66 -46.85 -29.79
CA ILE A 728 57.36 -48.00 -30.40
C ILE A 728 57.42 -47.84 -31.93
N GLN A 729 56.30 -47.46 -32.56
CA GLN A 729 56.23 -47.21 -34.00
C GLN A 729 57.12 -46.03 -34.42
N LYS A 730 57.19 -44.96 -33.61
CA LYS A 730 58.11 -43.83 -33.84
C LYS A 730 59.57 -44.29 -33.79
N VAL A 731 59.98 -45.04 -32.77
CA VAL A 731 61.35 -45.60 -32.67
C VAL A 731 61.68 -46.48 -33.88
N MET A 732 60.76 -47.35 -34.32
CA MET A 732 60.93 -48.16 -35.53
C MET A 732 61.00 -47.33 -36.82
N ASN A 733 60.20 -46.26 -36.95
CA ASN A 733 60.20 -45.37 -38.12
C ASN A 733 61.48 -44.53 -38.17
N GLU A 734 61.97 -44.04 -37.03
CA GLU A 734 63.25 -43.34 -36.94
C GLU A 734 64.40 -44.27 -37.35
N GLY A 735 64.41 -45.52 -36.85
CA GLY A 735 65.34 -46.56 -37.29
C GLY A 735 65.29 -46.86 -38.79
N ALA A 736 64.10 -46.94 -39.38
CA ALA A 736 63.94 -47.11 -40.83
C ALA A 736 64.45 -45.90 -41.63
N SER A 737 64.19 -44.67 -41.17
CA SER A 737 64.61 -43.45 -41.86
C SER A 737 66.14 -43.24 -41.87
N LEU A 738 66.85 -43.77 -40.87
CA LEU A 738 68.31 -43.77 -40.85
C LEU A 738 68.89 -44.70 -41.92
N VAL A 739 68.31 -45.90 -42.02
CA VAL A 739 68.66 -46.92 -43.02
C VAL A 739 68.39 -46.44 -44.46
N GLU A 740 67.37 -45.60 -44.65
CA GLU A 740 67.00 -45.07 -45.97
C GLU A 740 67.91 -43.92 -46.46
N ARG A 741 68.60 -43.22 -45.54
CA ARG A 741 69.47 -42.08 -45.88
C ARG A 741 70.87 -42.47 -46.37
N ASP A 742 71.34 -43.68 -46.06
CA ASP A 742 72.70 -44.15 -46.40
C ASP A 742 72.77 -45.01 -47.69
N HIS A 743 71.66 -45.19 -48.41
CA HIS A 743 71.63 -45.91 -49.69
C HIS A 743 71.66 -44.94 -50.90
N PRO A 744 72.68 -44.96 -51.78
CA PRO A 744 72.81 -44.00 -52.86
C PRO A 744 71.82 -44.27 -54.00
N GLN A 745 70.76 -43.46 -54.09
CA GLN A 745 69.88 -43.44 -55.26
C GLN A 745 70.51 -42.63 -56.41
N VAL A 746 70.48 -43.22 -57.61
CA VAL A 746 71.04 -42.66 -58.85
C VAL A 746 70.00 -41.78 -59.55
N HIS A 747 70.32 -40.51 -59.81
CA HIS A 747 69.77 -39.72 -60.94
C HIS A 747 70.72 -38.50 -61.23
N PRO A 748 70.57 -37.74 -62.34
CA PRO A 748 71.67 -37.63 -63.31
C PRO A 748 72.31 -36.22 -63.37
N GLN A 749 73.38 -36.15 -64.16
CA GLN A 749 74.22 -34.97 -64.36
C GLN A 749 73.47 -33.74 -64.93
N VAL A 750 73.71 -32.57 -64.33
CA VAL A 750 73.84 -31.30 -65.06
C VAL A 750 75.08 -30.56 -64.52
N HIS A 751 75.89 -30.01 -65.42
CA HIS A 751 77.20 -29.42 -65.13
C HIS A 751 77.08 -27.95 -64.63
N PRO A 752 78.04 -27.43 -63.83
CA PRO A 752 77.99 -26.08 -63.27
C PRO A 752 78.59 -25.01 -64.20
N GLN A 753 78.35 -23.74 -63.89
CA GLN A 753 78.99 -22.60 -64.58
C GLN A 753 79.35 -21.44 -63.63
N VAL A 754 80.53 -20.85 -63.90
CA VAL A 754 81.04 -19.53 -63.47
C VAL A 754 81.81 -19.44 -62.12
N HIS A 755 83.14 -19.39 -62.28
CA HIS A 755 84.17 -18.83 -61.39
C HIS A 755 84.15 -17.27 -61.48
N PRO A 756 84.76 -16.47 -60.57
CA PRO A 756 86.23 -16.36 -60.52
C PRO A 756 86.90 -16.04 -59.16
N GLN A 757 88.13 -16.58 -59.00
CA GLN A 757 89.36 -15.94 -58.43
C GLN A 757 89.35 -15.47 -56.94
N VAL A 758 90.41 -15.67 -56.13
CA VAL A 758 91.85 -15.40 -56.37
C VAL A 758 92.77 -16.46 -55.71
N HIS A 759 93.93 -16.69 -56.31
CA HIS A 759 95.11 -17.48 -55.84
C HIS A 759 96.35 -16.52 -55.86
N PRO A 760 97.61 -16.87 -55.45
CA PRO A 760 98.18 -18.19 -55.16
C PRO A 760 99.14 -18.29 -53.93
N GLN A 761 99.58 -19.52 -53.58
CA GLN A 761 101.01 -19.95 -53.49
C GLN A 761 101.16 -21.30 -52.72
N GLY A 762 102.00 -22.22 -53.22
CA GLY A 762 102.50 -23.36 -52.43
C GLY A 762 102.22 -24.79 -52.93
N HIS A 763 102.89 -25.22 -54.01
CA HIS A 763 103.21 -26.63 -54.32
C HIS A 763 104.72 -26.85 -54.10
N PRO A 764 105.29 -28.09 -54.07
CA PRO A 764 104.78 -29.39 -54.55
C PRO A 764 104.76 -30.46 -53.42
N GLN A 765 104.83 -31.80 -53.55
CA GLN A 765 105.01 -32.75 -54.67
C GLN A 765 104.50 -34.16 -54.26
N GLY A 766 104.18 -35.05 -55.23
CA GLY A 766 103.99 -36.49 -54.95
C GLY A 766 102.97 -37.22 -55.85
N HIS A 767 103.46 -38.02 -56.81
CA HIS A 767 102.70 -38.93 -57.69
C HIS A 767 103.03 -40.41 -57.33
N PRO A 768 102.41 -41.46 -57.93
CA PRO A 768 100.98 -41.80 -57.97
C PRO A 768 100.75 -43.33 -57.71
N GLN A 769 99.65 -43.89 -58.27
CA GLN A 769 99.34 -45.33 -58.51
C GLN A 769 98.83 -46.21 -57.35
N GLY A 770 97.66 -46.84 -57.57
CA GLY A 770 97.15 -47.91 -56.72
C GLY A 770 95.63 -48.15 -56.68
N HIS A 771 94.90 -48.15 -57.80
CA HIS A 771 93.60 -48.85 -57.82
C HIS A 771 93.85 -50.37 -57.90
N PRO A 772 93.14 -51.17 -57.08
CA PRO A 772 92.02 -51.90 -57.65
C PRO A 772 90.74 -51.86 -56.78
N GLN A 773 89.64 -52.35 -57.34
CA GLN A 773 88.30 -52.31 -56.76
C GLN A 773 88.20 -53.14 -55.46
N GLY A 774 87.75 -52.51 -54.38
CA GLY A 774 87.30 -53.18 -53.17
C GLY A 774 85.78 -53.36 -53.17
N HIS A 775 85.31 -54.58 -52.91
CA HIS A 775 83.88 -54.86 -52.77
C HIS A 775 83.25 -54.04 -51.64
N HIS A 776 82.17 -53.30 -51.93
CA HIS A 776 81.41 -52.57 -50.93
C HIS A 776 80.61 -53.54 -50.04
N GLN A 777 81.09 -53.80 -48.82
CA GLN A 777 80.27 -54.36 -47.74
C GLN A 777 79.65 -53.21 -46.95
N GLY A 778 78.35 -53.28 -46.70
CA GLY A 778 77.60 -52.28 -45.92
C GLY A 778 78.03 -52.22 -44.45
N HIS A 779 77.74 -51.10 -43.80
CA HIS A 779 78.27 -50.79 -42.48
C HIS A 779 77.62 -51.65 -41.36
N PRO A 780 78.39 -52.31 -40.46
CA PRO A 780 77.84 -53.31 -39.52
C PRO A 780 76.76 -52.82 -38.55
N LYS A 781 76.62 -51.50 -38.34
CA LYS A 781 75.61 -50.91 -37.45
C LYS A 781 74.22 -50.78 -38.10
N GLU A 782 74.15 -50.66 -39.42
CA GLU A 782 72.89 -50.51 -40.17
C GLU A 782 72.05 -51.79 -40.10
N VAL A 783 72.72 -52.94 -40.26
CA VAL A 783 72.14 -54.29 -40.20
C VAL A 783 71.52 -54.58 -38.82
N ASP A 784 72.13 -54.08 -37.74
CA ASP A 784 71.65 -54.27 -36.36
C ASP A 784 70.36 -53.49 -36.09
N ILE A 785 70.28 -52.21 -36.51
CA ILE A 785 69.07 -51.38 -36.33
C ILE A 785 67.88 -51.93 -37.14
N ARG A 786 68.11 -52.39 -38.39
CA ARG A 786 67.07 -53.01 -39.22
C ARG A 786 66.52 -54.29 -38.55
N ALA A 787 67.41 -55.19 -38.11
CA ALA A 787 67.02 -56.45 -37.48
C ALA A 787 66.29 -56.28 -36.13
N ARG A 788 66.64 -55.27 -35.34
CA ARG A 788 65.92 -54.92 -34.09
C ARG A 788 64.55 -54.30 -34.36
N SER A 789 64.44 -53.43 -35.36
CA SER A 789 63.16 -52.83 -35.79
C SER A 789 62.15 -53.88 -36.26
N GLU A 790 62.58 -54.87 -37.05
CA GLU A 790 61.73 -55.97 -37.49
C GLU A 790 61.29 -56.89 -36.34
N ARG A 791 62.20 -57.18 -35.40
CA ARG A 791 61.92 -57.98 -34.20
C ARG A 791 60.89 -57.32 -33.29
N LEU A 792 61.04 -56.01 -33.04
CA LEU A 792 60.13 -55.25 -32.19
C LEU A 792 58.72 -55.20 -32.81
N ARG A 793 58.61 -55.01 -34.12
CA ARG A 793 57.35 -55.07 -34.87
C ARG A 793 56.63 -56.41 -34.72
N ALA A 794 57.35 -57.52 -34.91
CA ALA A 794 56.78 -58.87 -34.80
C ALA A 794 56.29 -59.19 -33.38
N ARG A 795 57.02 -58.72 -32.36
CA ARG A 795 56.66 -58.92 -30.94
C ARG A 795 55.47 -58.07 -30.53
N LEU A 796 55.35 -56.83 -31.02
CA LEU A 796 54.21 -55.96 -30.74
C LEU A 796 52.90 -56.56 -31.29
N GLY A 797 52.89 -57.04 -32.54
CA GLY A 797 51.71 -57.70 -33.11
C GLY A 797 51.29 -58.96 -32.34
N ALA A 798 52.26 -59.75 -31.84
CA ALA A 798 51.98 -60.90 -30.99
C ALA A 798 51.42 -60.52 -29.59
N LEU A 799 51.72 -59.31 -29.10
CA LEU A 799 51.20 -58.79 -27.85
C LEU A 799 49.74 -58.36 -28.00
N GLU A 800 49.42 -57.62 -29.07
CA GLU A 800 48.07 -57.18 -29.41
C GLU A 800 47.11 -58.38 -29.62
N GLU A 801 47.55 -59.45 -30.30
CA GLU A 801 46.73 -60.65 -30.49
C GLU A 801 46.45 -61.39 -29.16
N LEU A 802 47.45 -61.50 -28.29
CA LEU A 802 47.29 -62.15 -26.98
C LEU A 802 46.41 -61.33 -26.03
N ALA A 803 46.46 -60.00 -26.13
CA ALA A 803 45.55 -59.12 -25.40
C ALA A 803 44.09 -59.35 -25.81
N ALA A 804 43.77 -59.25 -27.10
CA ALA A 804 42.42 -59.48 -27.62
C ALA A 804 41.86 -60.87 -27.25
N ARG A 805 42.70 -61.91 -27.29
CA ARG A 805 42.32 -63.28 -26.85
C ARG A 805 42.04 -63.35 -25.34
N ARG A 806 42.73 -62.58 -24.51
CA ARG A 806 42.52 -62.52 -23.06
C ARG A 806 41.22 -61.77 -22.72
N ARG A 807 40.93 -60.67 -23.42
CA ARG A 807 39.72 -59.84 -23.27
C ARG A 807 38.45 -60.69 -23.35
N LYS A 808 38.27 -61.38 -24.48
CA LYS A 808 37.10 -62.25 -24.73
C LYS A 808 36.91 -63.30 -23.65
N ARG A 809 38.00 -63.92 -23.16
CA ARG A 809 37.93 -64.93 -22.09
C ARG A 809 37.53 -64.33 -20.74
N LEU A 810 37.94 -63.11 -20.44
CA LEU A 810 37.55 -62.42 -19.21
C LEU A 810 36.07 -61.99 -19.25
N GLU A 811 35.59 -61.51 -20.39
CA GLU A 811 34.17 -61.20 -20.62
C GLU A 811 33.27 -62.43 -20.44
N GLN A 812 33.62 -63.56 -21.07
CA GLN A 812 32.91 -64.84 -20.91
C GLN A 812 32.90 -65.33 -19.45
N ALA A 813 34.04 -65.22 -18.75
CA ALA A 813 34.12 -65.59 -17.34
C ALA A 813 33.28 -64.67 -16.44
N ALA A 814 33.19 -63.37 -16.74
CA ALA A 814 32.41 -62.42 -15.96
C ALA A 814 30.91 -62.69 -16.08
N GLU A 815 30.39 -62.89 -17.31
CA GLU A 815 28.97 -63.19 -17.53
C GLU A 815 28.59 -64.54 -16.90
N ALA A 816 29.47 -65.54 -16.98
CA ALA A 816 29.26 -66.82 -16.28
C ALA A 816 29.09 -66.63 -14.77
N ARG A 817 29.98 -65.89 -14.10
CA ARG A 817 29.87 -65.63 -12.65
C ARG A 817 28.63 -64.83 -12.30
N ARG A 818 28.28 -63.82 -13.12
CA ARG A 818 27.08 -63.01 -12.93
C ARG A 818 25.81 -63.86 -13.01
N LEU A 819 25.69 -64.75 -14.01
CA LEU A 819 24.53 -65.63 -14.14
C LEU A 819 24.37 -66.60 -12.98
N HIS A 820 25.46 -67.06 -12.36
CA HIS A 820 25.37 -67.85 -11.13
C HIS A 820 24.87 -67.01 -9.95
N GLU A 821 25.34 -65.77 -9.78
CA GLU A 821 24.88 -64.85 -8.72
C GLU A 821 23.41 -64.43 -8.92
N ASP A 822 22.99 -64.12 -10.15
CA ASP A 822 21.59 -63.85 -10.52
C ASP A 822 20.68 -65.07 -10.25
N ALA A 823 21.18 -66.30 -10.47
CA ALA A 823 20.47 -67.53 -10.17
C ALA A 823 20.35 -67.81 -8.65
N ASP A 824 21.35 -67.47 -7.85
CA ASP A 824 21.28 -67.52 -6.38
C ASP A 824 20.20 -66.57 -5.83
N GLU A 825 20.06 -65.37 -6.40
CA GLU A 825 19.01 -64.42 -6.04
C GLU A 825 17.61 -64.95 -6.41
N ALA A 826 17.46 -65.48 -7.63
CA ALA A 826 16.21 -66.10 -8.07
C ALA A 826 15.78 -67.29 -7.18
N GLU A 827 16.73 -68.15 -6.79
CA GLU A 827 16.45 -69.27 -5.86
C GLU A 827 15.99 -68.76 -4.49
N SER A 828 16.57 -67.66 -4.01
CA SER A 828 16.20 -67.05 -2.73
C SER A 828 14.80 -66.45 -2.78
N TRP A 829 14.49 -65.69 -3.83
CA TRP A 829 13.18 -65.07 -4.04
C TRP A 829 12.06 -66.11 -4.13
N LEU A 830 12.24 -67.16 -4.94
CA LEU A 830 11.30 -68.28 -5.06
C LEU A 830 11.06 -68.97 -3.71
N ARG A 831 12.11 -69.11 -2.89
CA ARG A 831 12.04 -69.73 -1.56
C ARG A 831 11.31 -68.84 -0.55
N GLU A 832 11.42 -67.52 -0.66
CA GLU A 832 10.67 -66.57 0.17
C GLU A 832 9.17 -66.61 -0.17
N LYS A 833 8.81 -66.40 -1.45
CA LYS A 833 7.41 -66.35 -1.88
C LYS A 833 6.68 -67.67 -1.61
N ARG A 834 7.35 -68.82 -1.81
CA ARG A 834 6.83 -70.15 -1.42
C ARG A 834 6.39 -70.20 0.04
N ARG A 835 7.18 -69.67 0.97
CA ARG A 835 6.87 -69.64 2.42
C ARG A 835 5.71 -68.71 2.78
N LEU A 836 5.30 -67.79 1.90
CA LEU A 836 4.11 -66.96 2.09
C LEU A 836 2.86 -67.69 1.62
N VAL A 837 2.93 -68.31 0.43
CA VAL A 837 1.85 -69.08 -0.18
C VAL A 837 1.48 -70.33 0.64
N GLU A 838 2.48 -71.05 1.18
CA GLU A 838 2.27 -72.30 1.96
C GLU A 838 1.68 -72.10 3.37
N ARG A 839 1.34 -70.86 3.77
CA ARG A 839 0.73 -70.56 5.08
C ARG A 839 -0.71 -71.07 5.13
N LYS A 840 -1.08 -71.77 6.21
CA LYS A 840 -2.38 -72.46 6.36
C LYS A 840 -3.46 -71.70 7.15
N ASP A 841 -3.32 -70.38 7.30
CA ASP A 841 -4.28 -69.53 8.01
C ASP A 841 -5.60 -69.41 7.22
N ASP A 842 -6.76 -69.54 7.85
CA ASP A 842 -8.06 -69.34 7.20
C ASP A 842 -8.69 -67.98 7.52
N GLY A 843 -8.14 -67.23 8.49
CA GLY A 843 -8.59 -65.89 8.85
C GLY A 843 -9.67 -65.83 9.94
N GLY A 844 -10.27 -66.97 10.32
CA GLY A 844 -11.19 -67.12 11.47
C GLY A 844 -12.56 -66.42 11.39
N ASP A 845 -12.67 -65.28 10.68
CA ASP A 845 -13.92 -64.56 10.40
C ASP A 845 -13.96 -64.05 8.94
N GLU A 846 -15.14 -63.63 8.45
CA GLU A 846 -15.31 -63.19 7.04
C GLU A 846 -14.31 -62.08 6.65
N SER A 847 -14.09 -61.13 7.55
CA SER A 847 -13.18 -59.99 7.33
C SER A 847 -11.73 -60.43 7.21
N GLY A 848 -11.31 -61.37 8.06
CA GLY A 848 -9.99 -61.99 8.06
C GLY A 848 -9.74 -62.83 6.81
N VAL A 849 -10.72 -63.64 6.39
CA VAL A 849 -10.66 -64.44 5.14
C VAL A 849 -10.54 -63.51 3.93
N ARG A 850 -11.41 -62.49 3.80
CA ARG A 850 -11.34 -61.48 2.72
C ARG A 850 -9.98 -60.77 2.70
N SER A 851 -9.48 -60.38 3.88
CA SER A 851 -8.17 -59.71 4.02
C SER A 851 -6.98 -60.63 3.71
N LEU A 852 -7.11 -61.94 3.92
CA LEU A 852 -6.11 -62.93 3.50
C LEU A 852 -6.16 -63.13 1.98
N LEU A 853 -7.34 -63.24 1.38
CA LEU A 853 -7.52 -63.38 -0.07
C LEU A 853 -6.95 -62.17 -0.82
N ASP A 854 -7.27 -60.94 -0.41
CA ASP A 854 -6.72 -59.72 -1.01
C ASP A 854 -5.19 -59.62 -0.89
N ARG A 855 -4.59 -60.11 0.20
CA ARG A 855 -3.13 -60.17 0.36
C ARG A 855 -2.53 -61.28 -0.51
N HIS A 856 -3.21 -62.41 -0.64
CA HIS A 856 -2.76 -63.53 -1.45
C HIS A 856 -2.81 -63.22 -2.94
N ARG A 857 -3.85 -62.54 -3.42
CA ARG A 857 -3.95 -62.04 -4.81
C ARG A 857 -2.77 -61.15 -5.20
N ARG A 858 -2.35 -60.23 -4.32
CA ARG A 858 -1.14 -59.41 -4.55
C ARG A 858 0.13 -60.26 -4.64
N ILE A 859 0.24 -61.32 -3.84
CA ILE A 859 1.37 -62.27 -3.95
C ILE A 859 1.29 -63.05 -5.26
N ALA A 860 0.09 -63.41 -5.75
CA ALA A 860 -0.09 -64.06 -7.04
C ALA A 860 0.28 -63.11 -8.21
N GLU A 861 -0.10 -61.84 -8.15
CA GLU A 861 0.31 -60.79 -9.10
C GLU A 861 1.85 -60.61 -9.12
N GLU A 862 2.49 -60.56 -7.94
CA GLU A 862 3.96 -60.53 -7.82
C GLU A 862 4.62 -61.80 -8.39
N VAL A 863 4.00 -62.97 -8.24
CA VAL A 863 4.48 -64.23 -8.81
C VAL A 863 4.36 -64.20 -10.33
N GLU A 864 3.21 -63.82 -10.88
CA GLU A 864 3.00 -63.74 -12.34
C GLU A 864 3.95 -62.73 -13.01
N ALA A 865 4.20 -61.58 -12.37
CA ALA A 865 5.13 -60.57 -12.88
C ALA A 865 6.58 -61.09 -13.03
N TYR A 866 7.02 -61.97 -12.12
CA TYR A 866 8.38 -62.52 -12.11
C TYR A 866 8.68 -63.49 -13.28
N ALA A 867 7.65 -63.89 -14.05
CA ALA A 867 7.83 -64.71 -15.26
C ALA A 867 8.82 -64.08 -16.25
N GLY A 868 8.77 -62.76 -16.42
CA GLY A 868 9.64 -62.04 -17.37
C GLY A 868 11.12 -62.06 -16.96
N ASP A 869 11.40 -61.84 -15.67
CA ASP A 869 12.76 -61.84 -15.13
C ASP A 869 13.41 -63.23 -15.26
N LEU A 870 12.65 -64.28 -14.95
CA LEU A 870 13.14 -65.66 -15.08
C LEU A 870 13.36 -66.07 -16.55
N GLN A 871 12.50 -65.64 -17.48
CA GLN A 871 12.71 -65.85 -18.91
C GLN A 871 13.97 -65.13 -19.42
N ALA A 872 14.20 -63.89 -18.98
CA ALA A 872 15.40 -63.13 -19.33
C ALA A 872 16.69 -63.79 -18.77
N LEU A 873 16.61 -64.36 -17.57
CA LEU A 873 17.71 -65.11 -16.96
C LEU A 873 18.04 -66.39 -17.75
N CYS A 874 17.02 -67.17 -18.12
CA CYS A 874 17.18 -68.37 -18.95
C CYS A 874 17.80 -68.04 -20.33
N ALA A 875 17.28 -67.01 -21.02
CA ALA A 875 17.78 -66.61 -22.35
C ALA A 875 19.27 -66.18 -22.32
N ARG A 876 19.72 -65.52 -21.24
CA ARG A 876 21.15 -65.20 -21.05
C ARG A 876 22.00 -66.45 -20.80
N GLY A 877 21.48 -67.42 -20.03
CA GLY A 877 22.10 -68.73 -19.85
C GLY A 877 22.31 -69.48 -21.17
N GLU A 878 21.25 -69.61 -21.96
CA GLU A 878 21.29 -70.23 -23.30
C GLU A 878 22.30 -69.54 -24.23
N ALA A 879 22.36 -68.20 -24.22
CA ALA A 879 23.31 -67.45 -25.02
C ALA A 879 24.77 -67.68 -24.59
N LEU A 880 25.04 -67.81 -23.28
CA LEU A 880 26.36 -68.13 -22.76
C LEU A 880 26.79 -69.56 -23.14
N VAL A 881 25.89 -70.55 -22.97
CA VAL A 881 26.11 -71.94 -23.41
C VAL A 881 26.38 -72.01 -24.91
N GLY A 882 25.61 -71.27 -25.72
CA GLY A 882 25.84 -71.12 -27.16
C GLY A 882 27.18 -70.48 -27.54
N SER A 883 27.81 -69.73 -26.63
CA SER A 883 29.19 -69.20 -26.81
C SER A 883 30.30 -70.24 -26.57
N GLY A 884 29.92 -71.47 -26.21
CA GLY A 884 30.83 -72.56 -25.84
C GLY A 884 31.26 -72.54 -24.38
N VAL A 885 30.41 -72.00 -23.48
CA VAL A 885 30.68 -71.86 -22.04
C VAL A 885 29.51 -72.42 -21.25
N SER A 886 29.67 -73.63 -20.71
CA SER A 886 28.63 -74.30 -19.91
C SER A 886 28.99 -74.43 -18.43
N ARG A 887 30.30 -74.37 -18.10
CA ARG A 887 30.81 -74.49 -16.72
C ARG A 887 31.80 -73.38 -16.41
N VAL A 888 31.72 -72.85 -15.19
CA VAL A 888 32.70 -71.87 -14.65
C VAL A 888 34.11 -72.46 -14.61
N ASP A 889 34.25 -73.78 -14.42
CA ASP A 889 35.52 -74.50 -14.36
C ASP A 889 36.36 -74.41 -15.65
N GLU A 890 35.75 -74.15 -16.80
CA GLU A 890 36.48 -73.98 -18.07
C GLU A 890 37.41 -72.75 -18.06
N PHE A 891 37.16 -71.82 -17.12
CA PHE A 891 37.97 -70.62 -16.91
C PHE A 891 38.92 -70.72 -15.72
N PHE A 892 38.65 -71.60 -14.76
CA PHE A 892 39.30 -71.62 -13.44
C PHE A 892 39.56 -73.04 -12.92
N GLN A 893 40.71 -73.24 -12.27
CA GLN A 893 41.02 -74.51 -11.60
C GLN A 893 40.19 -74.67 -10.31
N ALA A 894 38.96 -75.16 -10.46
CA ALA A 894 38.09 -75.56 -9.35
C ALA A 894 38.41 -76.99 -8.88
N ASN A 895 38.06 -77.32 -7.63
CA ASN A 895 38.19 -78.68 -7.08
C ASN A 895 37.05 -79.57 -7.58
N GLU A 896 37.33 -80.84 -7.88
CA GLU A 896 36.36 -81.87 -8.33
C GLU A 896 35.28 -82.26 -7.29
N ALA A 897 35.18 -81.54 -6.17
CA ALA A 897 34.38 -81.94 -5.01
C ALA A 897 32.91 -81.48 -5.04
N ASP A 898 32.61 -80.39 -5.76
CA ASP A 898 31.26 -79.86 -5.93
C ASP A 898 30.73 -80.30 -7.30
N GLY A 899 29.62 -81.05 -7.32
CA GLY A 899 29.11 -81.72 -8.52
C GLY A 899 28.40 -80.81 -9.53
N ASP A 900 27.31 -81.30 -10.13
CA ASP A 900 26.54 -80.67 -11.21
C ASP A 900 26.06 -79.22 -10.97
N TRP A 901 26.20 -78.67 -9.76
CA TRP A 901 25.81 -77.30 -9.39
C TRP A 901 26.51 -76.20 -10.22
N TRP A 902 27.75 -76.45 -10.68
CA TRP A 902 28.50 -75.53 -11.55
C TRP A 902 28.03 -75.51 -13.01
N ASN A 903 27.02 -76.30 -13.36
CA ASN A 903 26.38 -76.25 -14.68
C ASN A 903 25.17 -75.29 -14.63
N ILE A 904 25.30 -74.16 -15.31
CA ILE A 904 24.27 -73.11 -15.33
C ILE A 904 22.97 -73.56 -16.00
N GLU A 905 23.02 -74.43 -17.02
CA GLU A 905 21.87 -74.96 -17.76
C GLU A 905 20.95 -75.76 -16.82
N LYS A 906 21.50 -76.77 -16.14
CA LYS A 906 20.77 -77.58 -15.13
C LYS A 906 20.20 -76.73 -14.00
N ARG A 907 20.91 -75.65 -13.62
CA ARG A 907 20.48 -74.75 -12.55
C ARG A 907 19.26 -73.91 -12.97
N LEU A 908 19.24 -73.43 -14.21
CA LEU A 908 18.11 -72.66 -14.77
C LEU A 908 16.88 -73.55 -14.99
N GLU A 909 17.05 -74.80 -15.41
CA GLU A 909 15.96 -75.79 -15.46
C GLU A 909 15.31 -76.00 -14.08
N ALA A 910 16.11 -76.14 -13.03
CA ALA A 910 15.64 -76.32 -11.65
C ALA A 910 14.91 -75.07 -11.10
N LEU A 911 15.38 -73.87 -11.46
CA LEU A 911 14.70 -72.61 -11.17
C LEU A 911 13.32 -72.52 -11.84
N ASN A 912 13.24 -72.83 -13.14
CA ASN A 912 12.00 -72.82 -13.89
C ASN A 912 10.98 -73.84 -13.33
N ALA A 913 11.42 -75.04 -12.97
CA ALA A 913 10.59 -76.03 -12.29
C ALA A 913 10.09 -75.53 -10.92
N SER A 914 10.96 -74.86 -10.16
CA SER A 914 10.62 -74.29 -8.85
C SER A 914 9.59 -73.15 -8.94
N TYR A 915 9.70 -72.30 -9.96
CA TYR A 915 8.74 -71.24 -10.27
C TYR A 915 7.38 -71.81 -10.68
N ASN A 916 7.34 -72.77 -11.61
CA ASN A 916 6.09 -73.41 -12.02
C ASN A 916 5.35 -74.03 -10.82
N ARG A 917 6.06 -74.70 -9.90
CA ARG A 917 5.45 -75.24 -8.67
C ARG A 917 4.98 -74.15 -7.69
N LEU A 918 5.57 -72.96 -7.71
CA LEU A 918 5.09 -71.82 -6.92
C LEU A 918 3.78 -71.26 -7.49
N CYS A 919 3.66 -71.15 -8.82
CA CYS A 919 2.43 -70.75 -9.50
C CYS A 919 1.27 -71.73 -9.25
N GLU A 920 1.55 -73.03 -9.19
CA GLU A 920 0.56 -74.05 -8.80
C GLU A 920 0.07 -73.83 -7.36
N LEU A 921 0.99 -73.76 -6.40
CA LEU A 921 0.66 -73.53 -4.98
C LEU A 921 -0.11 -72.21 -4.77
N ALA A 922 0.21 -71.17 -5.54
CA ALA A 922 -0.51 -69.89 -5.46
C ALA A 922 -1.98 -70.03 -5.88
N ARG A 923 -2.26 -70.76 -6.96
CA ARG A 923 -3.64 -71.04 -7.41
C ARG A 923 -4.38 -71.97 -6.44
N GLU A 924 -3.72 -73.04 -5.96
CA GLU A 924 -4.27 -73.95 -4.94
C GLU A 924 -4.70 -73.17 -3.67
N ARG A 925 -3.90 -72.18 -3.26
CA ARG A 925 -4.16 -71.36 -2.06
C ARG A 925 -5.22 -70.28 -2.28
N GLU A 926 -5.31 -69.69 -3.47
CA GLU A 926 -6.35 -68.71 -3.79
C GLU A 926 -7.73 -69.38 -3.75
N ALA A 927 -7.88 -70.50 -4.46
CA ALA A 927 -9.12 -71.28 -4.48
C ALA A 927 -9.56 -71.70 -3.06
N PHE A 928 -8.61 -72.11 -2.20
CA PHE A 928 -8.92 -72.44 -0.80
C PHE A 928 -9.46 -71.23 -0.01
N LEU A 929 -8.94 -70.03 -0.24
CA LEU A 929 -9.41 -68.81 0.45
C LEU A 929 -10.75 -68.31 -0.12
N GLU A 930 -11.04 -68.55 -1.40
CA GLU A 930 -12.35 -68.31 -2.00
C GLU A 930 -13.41 -69.31 -1.46
N ASP A 931 -13.08 -70.60 -1.41
CA ASP A 931 -13.93 -71.63 -0.80
C ASP A 931 -14.23 -71.34 0.70
N ALA A 932 -13.29 -70.72 1.41
CA ALA A 932 -13.49 -70.30 2.80
C ALA A 932 -14.46 -69.11 2.96
N LEU A 933 -14.77 -68.35 1.90
CA LEU A 933 -15.78 -67.28 1.93
C LEU A 933 -17.21 -67.79 1.72
N HIS A 934 -17.38 -68.87 0.96
CA HIS A 934 -18.69 -69.42 0.60
C HIS A 934 -19.67 -69.61 1.79
N PRO A 935 -19.25 -70.09 2.98
CA PRO A 935 -20.15 -70.21 4.13
C PRO A 935 -20.65 -68.85 4.65
N TYR A 936 -19.82 -67.81 4.62
CA TYR A 936 -20.21 -66.46 5.08
C TYR A 936 -21.16 -65.79 4.09
N ASP A 937 -20.93 -65.97 2.78
CA ASP A 937 -21.87 -65.52 1.75
C ASP A 937 -23.24 -66.20 1.91
N PHE A 938 -23.26 -67.52 2.16
CA PHE A 938 -24.51 -68.26 2.43
C PHE A 938 -25.23 -67.78 3.70
N TYR A 939 -24.51 -67.52 4.81
CA TYR A 939 -25.12 -66.98 6.02
C TYR A 939 -25.70 -65.58 5.80
N ARG A 940 -25.02 -64.71 5.02
CA ARG A 940 -25.54 -63.40 4.62
C ARG A 940 -26.83 -63.52 3.81
N GLU A 941 -26.89 -64.43 2.84
CA GLU A 941 -28.10 -64.70 2.06
C GLU A 941 -29.25 -65.22 2.94
N CYS A 942 -28.95 -66.04 3.95
CA CYS A 942 -29.93 -66.47 4.95
C CYS A 942 -30.42 -65.32 5.86
N ASP A 943 -29.53 -64.45 6.33
CA ASP A 943 -29.89 -63.28 7.14
C ASP A 943 -30.71 -62.26 6.34
N ASP A 944 -30.34 -62.00 5.08
CA ASP A 944 -31.11 -61.14 4.16
C ASP A 944 -32.50 -61.75 3.87
N PHE A 945 -32.58 -63.07 3.69
CA PHE A 945 -33.85 -63.79 3.53
C PHE A 945 -34.70 -63.76 4.81
N GLU A 946 -34.11 -63.93 6.00
CA GLU A 946 -34.82 -63.83 7.27
C GLU A 946 -35.31 -62.39 7.53
N GLY A 947 -34.50 -61.39 7.19
CA GLY A 947 -34.88 -59.97 7.22
C GLY A 947 -36.06 -59.67 6.30
N TRP A 948 -36.00 -60.15 5.05
CA TRP A 948 -37.11 -60.05 4.11
C TRP A 948 -38.37 -60.77 4.60
N MET A 949 -38.25 -61.98 5.17
CA MET A 949 -39.39 -62.71 5.74
C MET A 949 -40.05 -61.94 6.89
N LYS A 950 -39.27 -61.36 7.81
CA LYS A 950 -39.78 -60.49 8.89
C LYS A 950 -40.52 -59.26 8.35
N GLU A 951 -40.05 -58.68 7.25
CA GLU A 951 -40.73 -57.58 6.58
C GLU A 951 -42.06 -58.03 5.94
N GLN A 952 -42.09 -59.19 5.27
CA GLN A 952 -43.33 -59.75 4.72
C GLN A 952 -44.33 -60.12 5.81
N GLU A 953 -43.89 -60.70 6.92
CA GLU A 953 -44.76 -61.03 8.06
C GLU A 953 -45.41 -59.76 8.63
N LYS A 954 -44.63 -58.70 8.85
CA LYS A 954 -45.11 -57.38 9.28
C LYS A 954 -46.07 -56.73 8.27
N SER A 955 -45.84 -56.92 6.97
CA SER A 955 -46.74 -56.50 5.89
C SER A 955 -48.05 -57.28 5.88
N LEU A 956 -48.05 -58.57 6.24
CA LEU A 956 -49.26 -59.39 6.36
C LEU A 956 -50.07 -59.01 7.61
N GLN A 957 -49.43 -58.85 8.77
CA GLN A 957 -50.09 -58.49 10.04
C GLN A 957 -50.76 -57.09 10.03
N SER A 958 -50.36 -56.19 9.11
CA SER A 958 -50.85 -54.81 9.03
C SER A 958 -51.91 -54.56 7.95
N GLY A 959 -52.28 -55.57 7.14
CA GLY A 959 -53.22 -55.42 6.02
C GLY A 959 -54.58 -56.05 6.26
N GLY A 960 -55.64 -55.24 6.36
CA GLY A 960 -57.01 -55.73 6.43
C GLY A 960 -57.47 -56.51 5.17
N ASP A 961 -58.43 -57.41 5.38
CA ASP A 961 -58.82 -58.58 4.56
C ASP A 961 -59.04 -58.37 3.04
N LYS A 962 -59.18 -57.12 2.56
CA LYS A 962 -59.44 -56.80 1.15
C LYS A 962 -58.22 -56.79 0.23
N HIS A 963 -57.04 -57.10 0.76
CA HIS A 963 -55.78 -57.16 -0.01
C HIS A 963 -55.13 -58.54 -0.09
N LEU A 964 -55.71 -59.59 0.52
CA LEU A 964 -55.12 -60.92 0.57
C LEU A 964 -54.96 -61.57 -0.83
N GLU A 965 -56.00 -61.67 -1.65
CA GLU A 965 -55.89 -62.19 -3.04
C GLU A 965 -54.86 -61.43 -3.90
N ALA A 966 -54.74 -60.11 -3.71
CA ALA A 966 -53.80 -59.27 -4.45
C ALA A 966 -52.34 -59.45 -3.97
N LYS A 967 -52.13 -59.80 -2.70
CA LYS A 967 -50.83 -60.16 -2.14
C LYS A 967 -50.45 -61.61 -2.52
N GLU A 968 -51.40 -62.53 -2.48
CA GLU A 968 -51.22 -63.94 -2.86
C GLU A 968 -50.79 -64.09 -4.33
N ARG A 969 -51.41 -63.35 -5.25
CA ARG A 969 -50.96 -63.28 -6.65
C ARG A 969 -49.55 -62.71 -6.82
N LYS A 970 -49.14 -61.72 -6.00
CA LYS A 970 -47.76 -61.20 -6.03
C LYS A 970 -46.75 -62.21 -5.47
N PHE A 971 -47.14 -62.98 -4.45
CA PHE A 971 -46.30 -64.04 -3.88
C PHE A 971 -46.06 -65.16 -4.90
N GLN A 972 -47.09 -65.62 -5.61
CA GLN A 972 -46.96 -66.64 -6.66
C GLN A 972 -46.12 -66.20 -7.87
N VAL A 973 -46.10 -64.91 -8.22
CA VAL A 973 -45.32 -64.39 -9.35
C VAL A 973 -43.84 -64.20 -9.01
N ASN A 974 -43.51 -63.89 -7.76
CA ASN A 974 -42.12 -63.60 -7.35
C ASN A 974 -41.38 -64.79 -6.71
N PHE A 975 -42.08 -65.82 -6.22
CA PHE A 975 -41.46 -66.91 -5.43
C PHE A 975 -41.54 -68.32 -6.02
N LEU A 976 -42.01 -68.50 -7.26
CA LEU A 976 -41.76 -69.74 -8.00
C LEU A 976 -40.38 -69.67 -8.68
N PRO A 977 -39.49 -70.65 -8.45
CA PRO A 977 -38.09 -70.54 -8.83
C PRO A 977 -37.92 -70.57 -10.35
N LYS A 978 -37.27 -69.54 -10.89
CA LYS A 978 -36.60 -69.63 -12.19
C LYS A 978 -35.32 -70.46 -12.03
N HIS A 979 -35.47 -71.78 -11.98
CA HIS A 979 -34.34 -72.70 -12.10
C HIS A 979 -33.50 -72.34 -13.34
N GLY A 980 -32.19 -72.21 -13.19
CA GLY A 980 -31.31 -71.67 -14.23
C GLY A 980 -29.88 -72.19 -14.22
N ARG A 981 -29.26 -72.36 -13.04
CA ARG A 981 -28.07 -73.17 -12.73
C ARG A 981 -27.80 -73.10 -11.23
#